data_AF-A0A5J6L7M6-F1
#
_entry.id   AF-A0A5J6L7M6-F1
#
_cell.length_a   1.000
_cell.length_b   1.000
_cell.length_c   1.000
_cell.angle_alpha   90.00
_cell.angle_beta   90.00
_cell.angle_gamma   90.00
#
_symmetry.space_group_name_H-M   'P 1'
#
loop_
_entity.id
_entity.type
_entity.pdbx_description
1 polymer ?
#
loop_
_entity_poly.entity_id
_entity_poly.type
_entity_poly.pdbx_seq_one_letter_code
_entity_poly.pdbx_strand_id
1 'polypeptide(L)'
;MFTSVLWWVGIAASVLLLAAGTLLVVLGARRLRRRPAPATTPPTEPAAAAPSPHYPPYDPANPHYRDGWQFVQGQWTQVQVWDAPSQQWYVHGVDATGAPTATAVGVRTAAAASAPKRRTAGIAMLTVGAVVAVAAIPLGVASAGPLLTSTAAAGGLPTDIVSESADFRYTAPVDIADDEELTFRFRVDPETYDEESYMKRSTAMVAAYYDSDFSQLADYYLRSSSIDHSVTLSPSPPKIRDADADPLFGEDERRSWAPMDTLYVVQYLDPDGKEFDKPIVTMARVRPTTEVPATPQVQYTAATDGFLELTWAPVDGAVEYVPLLATTNPDIGYTVYEALDTVDGSATAWSTRDVETEDCWFSGIGDSVQNCALRGAYLALENGEAIGYGLMAIGEDGTRSFIDRFDGRMLNAMLPGEVSIERPAGTTTVYTGAPDSFPTTARTLTVGATEGDVPLVFDRAERNGATGYIHARVPGTAAAVSLGWDYVDGTWDAFVEGVRARLEAALPRPTGIFESSYQELATPASDAPVSREAPEVDFPLPDEFGEIGEYVAANLIAGNERIDMDAVANPFAPGELVEAVISQTPYAMVRTYSLRQIEERLVLEVDYPLPVEEMRRVQEETRAKAQAVVAEVVRDGMSERDTALALNDWIVAHAEYDYVAFDAVQADRSRWYAPEYAPAWRADGILLGGSGVCAGYALAYKLLSDEAGIESVYVVGNANASGHAWNKTFMDGKWQVVDPTWNDAPTPNELFGITDEIALTQWSHELSSERWTIPSMVGQYAAG
;
A
#
# COMPACT_ATOMS: atom_id res chain seq x y z
N MET A 1 54.48 62.82 -5.62
CA MET A 1 54.89 62.86 -4.20
C MET A 1 53.77 62.52 -3.20
N PHE A 2 52.49 62.47 -3.57
CA PHE A 2 51.41 62.14 -2.62
C PHE A 2 51.04 60.63 -2.53
N THR A 3 51.36 59.82 -3.54
CA THR A 3 51.06 58.37 -3.53
C THR A 3 52.11 57.53 -2.81
N SER A 4 53.32 58.04 -2.64
CA SER A 4 54.40 57.34 -1.93
C SER A 4 54.27 57.44 -0.41
N VAL A 5 53.58 58.46 0.12
CA VAL A 5 53.46 58.69 1.57
C VAL A 5 52.39 57.79 2.20
N LEU A 6 51.29 57.49 1.48
CA LEU A 6 50.21 56.63 1.98
C LEU A 6 50.61 55.16 2.06
N TRP A 7 51.49 54.70 1.18
CA TRP A 7 51.98 53.31 1.18
C TRP A 7 52.93 53.03 2.36
N TRP A 8 53.75 54.02 2.75
CA TRP A 8 54.65 53.91 3.90
C TRP A 8 53.94 54.00 5.25
N VAL A 9 52.81 54.73 5.35
CA VAL A 9 52.01 54.81 6.59
C VAL A 9 51.30 53.49 6.88
N GLY A 10 50.81 52.78 5.85
CA GLY A 10 50.19 51.45 6.02
C GLY A 10 51.18 50.38 6.47
N ILE A 11 52.40 50.38 5.95
CA ILE A 11 53.44 49.41 6.34
C ILE A 11 53.95 49.70 7.77
N ALA A 12 54.10 50.98 8.14
CA ALA A 12 54.51 51.35 9.49
C ALA A 12 53.49 50.95 10.57
N ALA A 13 52.18 51.02 10.27
CA ALA A 13 51.12 50.61 11.19
C ALA A 13 51.10 49.08 11.42
N SER A 14 51.31 48.30 10.37
CA SER A 14 51.35 46.83 10.46
C SER A 14 52.58 46.30 11.20
N VAL A 15 53.73 46.97 11.05
CA VAL A 15 54.96 46.61 11.78
C VAL A 15 54.87 46.98 13.27
N LEU A 16 54.17 48.08 13.62
CA LEU A 16 53.91 48.46 15.01
C LEU A 16 52.96 47.48 15.73
N LEU A 17 51.96 46.94 15.04
CA LEU A 17 51.04 45.94 15.60
C LEU A 17 51.70 44.57 15.83
N LEU A 18 52.60 44.16 14.92
CA LEU A 18 53.40 42.93 15.09
C LEU A 18 54.46 43.07 16.21
N ALA A 19 55.07 44.25 16.36
CA ALA A 19 56.02 44.52 17.45
C ALA A 19 55.33 44.55 18.83
N ALA A 20 54.11 45.07 18.93
CA ALA A 20 53.33 45.10 20.18
C ALA A 20 52.86 43.70 20.62
N GLY A 21 52.44 42.85 19.68
CA GLY A 21 52.07 41.46 19.95
C GLY A 21 53.25 40.60 20.43
N THR A 22 54.44 40.83 19.87
CA THR A 22 55.65 40.09 20.27
C THR A 22 56.18 40.53 21.64
N LEU A 23 56.01 41.81 22.01
CA LEU A 23 56.44 42.34 23.31
C LEU A 23 55.61 41.80 24.49
N LEU A 24 54.31 41.52 24.27
CA LEU A 24 53.41 40.97 25.29
C LEU A 24 53.66 39.48 25.59
N VAL A 25 54.10 38.72 24.58
CA VAL A 25 54.47 37.29 24.75
C VAL A 25 55.83 37.13 25.44
N VAL A 26 56.77 38.06 25.22
CA VAL A 26 58.10 38.02 25.84
C VAL A 26 58.11 38.54 27.29
N LEU A 27 57.18 39.42 27.67
CA LEU A 27 57.10 39.98 29.04
C LEU A 27 56.29 39.12 30.04
N GLY A 28 55.51 38.14 29.59
CA GLY A 28 54.73 37.25 30.47
C GLY A 28 55.54 36.10 31.10
N ALA A 29 56.74 35.80 30.59
CA ALA A 29 57.55 34.67 31.00
C ALA A 29 58.72 35.08 31.90
N ARG A 30 58.47 35.59 33.12
CA ARG A 30 59.49 35.68 34.18
C ARG A 30 58.89 36.04 35.56
N ARG A 31 58.53 35.03 36.35
CA ARG A 31 58.91 34.86 37.78
C ARG A 31 58.28 33.58 38.36
N LEU A 32 59.13 32.57 38.52
CA LEU A 32 58.91 31.37 39.32
C LEU A 32 59.27 31.62 40.80
N ARG A 33 58.69 30.77 41.68
CA ARG A 33 59.02 30.43 43.09
C ARG A 33 58.04 31.03 44.13
N ARG A 34 57.48 30.28 45.10
CA ARG A 34 57.86 29.01 45.76
C ARG A 34 56.62 28.35 46.43
N ARG A 35 56.63 27.01 46.47
CA ARG A 35 55.70 26.08 47.17
C ARG A 35 55.72 26.22 48.71
N PRO A 36 54.72 25.64 49.40
CA PRO A 36 54.96 24.40 50.14
C PRO A 36 54.04 23.24 49.72
N ALA A 37 54.49 22.01 49.98
CA ALA A 37 53.87 20.72 49.65
C ALA A 37 53.34 20.03 50.93
N PRO A 38 52.84 18.78 50.87
CA PRO A 38 51.67 18.31 50.12
C PRO A 38 50.61 17.72 51.06
N ALA A 39 49.33 17.77 50.69
CA ALA A 39 48.33 16.85 51.24
C ALA A 39 48.03 15.80 50.17
N THR A 40 48.21 14.54 50.55
CA THR A 40 48.01 13.34 49.75
C THR A 40 46.56 13.22 49.31
N THR A 41 46.29 13.43 48.03
CA THR A 41 45.05 12.96 47.39
C THR A 41 45.16 11.46 47.15
N PRO A 42 44.10 10.66 47.38
CA PRO A 42 44.08 9.25 47.03
C PRO A 42 44.15 9.09 45.51
N PRO A 43 44.55 7.92 44.99
CA PRO A 43 44.55 7.68 43.56
C PRO A 43 43.13 7.87 43.03
N THR A 44 42.97 8.78 42.07
CA THR A 44 41.79 8.90 41.22
C THR A 44 41.50 7.54 40.58
N GLU A 45 40.29 7.04 40.79
CA GLU A 45 39.73 5.93 40.01
C GLU A 45 39.93 6.21 38.50
N PRO A 46 40.29 5.20 37.71
CA PRO A 46 40.31 5.34 36.26
C PRO A 46 38.90 5.66 35.77
N ALA A 47 38.76 6.74 34.99
CA ALA A 47 37.48 7.15 34.42
C ALA A 47 36.87 5.99 33.60
N ALA A 48 35.57 5.74 33.82
CA ALA A 48 34.79 4.76 33.06
C ALA A 48 34.97 4.98 31.54
N ALA A 49 35.23 3.90 30.80
CA ALA A 49 35.33 3.97 29.34
C ALA A 49 33.99 4.44 28.75
N ALA A 50 34.03 5.33 27.76
CA ALA A 50 32.82 5.80 27.09
C ALA A 50 32.18 4.66 26.27
N PRO A 51 30.83 4.59 26.22
CA PRO A 51 30.12 3.63 25.39
C PRO A 51 30.53 3.74 23.92
N SER A 52 30.57 2.61 23.21
CA SER A 52 30.75 2.59 21.76
C SER A 52 29.64 3.37 21.06
N PRO A 53 29.93 4.24 20.08
CA PRO A 53 28.89 4.93 19.33
C PRO A 53 28.16 4.03 18.32
N HIS A 54 28.65 2.81 18.06
CA HIS A 54 28.06 1.88 17.09
C HIS A 54 26.98 0.97 17.69
N TYR A 55 26.98 0.80 19.01
CA TYR A 55 26.01 -0.04 19.71
C TYR A 55 25.33 0.82 20.78
N PRO A 56 24.01 0.99 20.77
CA PRO A 56 23.34 1.73 21.84
C PRO A 56 23.51 1.00 23.19
N PRO A 57 23.52 1.75 24.31
CA PRO A 57 23.52 1.13 25.63
C PRO A 57 22.24 0.33 25.84
N TYR A 58 22.36 -0.81 26.51
CA TYR A 58 21.24 -1.61 26.95
C TYR A 58 20.30 -0.79 27.85
N ASP A 59 19.01 -0.78 27.52
CA ASP A 59 17.97 -0.21 28.35
C ASP A 59 17.27 -1.32 29.18
N PRO A 60 17.46 -1.35 30.51
CA PRO A 60 16.85 -2.36 31.36
C PRO A 60 15.33 -2.23 31.50
N ALA A 61 14.72 -1.13 31.04
CA ALA A 61 13.27 -0.95 30.99
C ALA A 61 12.64 -1.47 29.68
N ASN A 62 13.44 -1.85 28.68
CA ASN A 62 12.93 -2.44 27.45
C ASN A 62 12.50 -3.90 27.72
N PRO A 63 11.20 -4.24 27.58
CA PRO A 63 10.70 -5.58 27.88
C PRO A 63 11.14 -6.65 26.86
N HIS A 64 11.72 -6.23 25.73
CA HIS A 64 12.18 -7.08 24.63
C HIS A 64 13.72 -7.11 24.53
N TYR A 65 14.39 -7.51 25.61
CA TYR A 65 15.83 -7.80 25.61
C TYR A 65 16.10 -9.31 25.51
N ARG A 66 16.98 -9.72 24.59
CA ARG A 66 17.46 -11.10 24.45
C ARG A 66 18.95 -11.12 24.10
N ASP A 67 19.78 -11.69 24.98
CA ASP A 67 21.21 -11.99 24.74
C ASP A 67 22.02 -10.88 24.04
N GLY A 68 21.90 -9.64 24.53
CA GLY A 68 22.63 -8.48 23.98
C GLY A 68 21.97 -7.81 22.78
N TRP A 69 20.71 -8.11 22.51
CA TRP A 69 19.87 -7.43 21.52
C TRP A 69 18.61 -6.87 22.17
N GLN A 70 18.18 -5.70 21.73
CA GLN A 70 16.92 -5.08 22.17
C GLN A 70 16.14 -4.57 20.97
N PHE A 71 14.82 -4.66 21.01
CA PHE A 71 13.98 -4.16 19.95
C PHE A 71 13.77 -2.65 20.11
N VAL A 72 14.22 -1.85 19.13
CA VAL A 72 14.10 -0.39 19.13
C VAL A 72 13.59 0.02 17.75
N GLN A 73 12.49 0.79 17.72
CA GLN A 73 11.93 1.35 16.47
C GLN A 73 11.74 0.30 15.36
N GLY A 74 11.18 -0.87 15.70
CA GLY A 74 10.86 -1.89 14.70
C GLY A 74 12.03 -2.80 14.31
N GLN A 75 13.23 -2.65 14.88
CA GLN A 75 14.38 -3.48 14.54
C GLN A 75 15.10 -4.03 15.77
N TRP A 76 15.56 -5.28 15.67
CA TRP A 76 16.46 -5.88 16.66
C TRP A 76 17.83 -5.24 16.55
N THR A 77 18.19 -4.45 17.55
CA THR A 77 19.46 -3.72 17.59
C THR A 77 20.38 -4.33 18.62
N GLN A 78 21.64 -4.59 18.23
CA GLN A 78 22.65 -5.11 19.15
C GLN A 78 23.07 -4.01 20.14
N VAL A 79 23.07 -4.34 21.44
CA VAL A 79 23.32 -3.38 22.52
C VAL A 79 24.58 -3.71 23.30
N GLN A 80 25.15 -2.68 23.90
CA GLN A 80 26.27 -2.82 24.83
C GLN A 80 25.85 -2.68 26.29
N VAL A 81 26.44 -3.49 27.16
CA VAL A 81 26.21 -3.50 28.60
C VAL A 81 27.49 -3.08 29.32
N TRP A 82 27.36 -2.23 30.33
CA TRP A 82 28.50 -1.83 31.17
C TRP A 82 28.77 -2.89 32.23
N ASP A 83 29.99 -3.44 32.26
CA ASP A 83 30.44 -4.32 33.32
C ASP A 83 31.18 -3.52 34.40
N ALA A 84 30.51 -3.32 35.54
CA ALA A 84 31.02 -2.51 36.64
C ALA A 84 32.35 -3.04 37.25
N PRO A 85 32.57 -4.36 37.42
CA PRO A 85 33.84 -4.92 37.89
C PRO A 85 35.03 -4.66 36.97
N SER A 86 34.89 -4.84 35.65
CA SER A 86 35.99 -4.62 34.70
C SER A 86 36.09 -3.18 34.18
N GLN A 87 35.07 -2.34 34.45
CA GLN A 87 34.97 -0.96 33.98
C GLN A 87 35.10 -0.87 32.45
N GLN A 88 34.44 -1.77 31.72
CA GLN A 88 34.40 -1.83 30.25
C GLN A 88 32.96 -2.06 29.76
N TRP A 89 32.65 -1.59 28.55
CA TRP A 89 31.41 -1.97 27.87
C TRP A 89 31.61 -3.28 27.10
N TYR A 90 30.59 -4.11 27.07
CA TYR A 90 30.59 -5.39 26.34
C TYR A 90 29.37 -5.50 25.44
N VAL A 91 29.53 -6.13 24.29
CA VAL A 91 28.43 -6.57 23.45
C VAL A 91 28.41 -8.09 23.43
N HIS A 92 27.24 -8.69 23.61
CA HIS A 92 27.07 -10.12 23.41
C HIS A 92 26.85 -10.41 21.93
N GLY A 93 27.68 -11.27 21.35
CA GLY A 93 27.54 -11.77 19.99
C GLY A 93 27.47 -13.29 19.97
N VAL A 94 27.28 -13.89 18.81
CA VAL A 94 27.42 -15.33 18.57
C VAL A 94 28.58 -15.54 17.62
N ASP A 95 29.49 -16.45 17.95
CA ASP A 95 30.56 -16.81 17.02
C ASP A 95 30.03 -17.65 15.84
N ALA A 96 30.89 -18.01 14.88
CA ALA A 96 30.53 -18.78 13.69
C ALA A 96 29.94 -20.18 13.99
N THR A 97 29.91 -20.61 15.26
CA THR A 97 29.31 -21.87 15.72
C THR A 97 27.99 -21.67 16.48
N GLY A 98 27.51 -20.43 16.62
CA GLY A 98 26.30 -20.10 17.37
C GLY A 98 26.49 -20.07 18.89
N ALA A 99 27.74 -20.06 19.39
CA ALA A 99 28.01 -19.97 20.83
C ALA A 99 28.01 -18.50 21.31
N PRO A 100 27.37 -18.15 22.45
CA PRO A 100 27.38 -16.80 22.98
C PRO A 100 28.81 -16.36 23.35
N THR A 101 29.24 -15.20 22.86
CA THR A 101 30.52 -14.56 23.15
C THR A 101 30.28 -13.15 23.67
N ALA A 102 31.13 -12.65 24.57
CA ALA A 102 31.09 -11.27 25.06
C ALA A 102 32.38 -10.54 24.66
N THR A 103 32.26 -9.49 23.87
CA THR A 103 33.42 -8.71 23.37
C THR A 103 33.45 -7.33 24.00
N ALA A 104 34.58 -6.94 24.61
CA ALA A 104 34.76 -5.60 25.16
C ALA A 104 34.85 -4.55 24.03
N VAL A 105 34.09 -3.47 24.15
CA VAL A 105 34.04 -2.36 23.21
C VAL A 105 34.18 -1.04 23.97
N GLY A 106 34.96 -0.10 23.43
CA GLY A 106 35.21 1.19 24.08
C GLY A 106 36.62 1.71 23.83
N VAL A 107 36.71 2.90 23.25
CA VAL A 107 37.99 3.50 22.82
C VAL A 107 38.78 4.05 24.03
N ARG A 108 40.08 3.71 24.14
CA ARG A 108 41.11 4.52 24.83
C ARG A 108 42.03 5.08 23.72
N THR A 109 42.40 6.36 23.63
CA THR A 109 42.89 7.31 24.66
C THR A 109 42.56 8.77 24.33
N ALA A 110 42.54 9.60 25.37
CA ALA A 110 42.26 11.03 25.39
C ALA A 110 43.23 11.94 24.58
N ALA A 111 42.66 13.00 23.99
CA ALA A 111 43.25 14.33 23.94
C ALA A 111 42.16 15.41 24.11
N ALA A 112 42.05 15.88 25.36
CA ALA A 112 41.72 17.23 25.83
C ALA A 112 40.63 18.06 25.14
N ALA A 113 39.42 17.90 25.68
CA ALA A 113 38.51 18.93 26.21
C ALA A 113 38.77 20.42 25.91
N SER A 114 37.69 21.13 25.54
CA SER A 114 37.15 22.16 26.44
C SER A 114 35.63 22.29 26.29
N ALA A 115 34.98 22.36 27.44
CA ALA A 115 33.54 22.30 27.66
C ALA A 115 33.04 23.66 28.23
N PRO A 116 31.77 23.82 28.64
CA PRO A 116 30.93 24.96 28.32
C PRO A 116 30.78 25.93 29.51
N LYS A 117 29.98 27.01 29.38
CA LYS A 117 29.07 27.46 30.47
C LYS A 117 28.10 28.59 30.09
N ARG A 118 26.81 28.24 30.25
CA ARG A 118 25.70 28.89 30.98
C ARG A 118 25.46 30.42 30.92
N ARG A 119 24.18 30.71 30.61
CA ARG A 119 23.34 31.89 30.83
C ARG A 119 23.45 32.54 32.22
N THR A 120 23.25 33.86 32.29
CA THR A 120 22.24 34.54 33.15
C THR A 120 22.06 36.04 32.86
N ALA A 121 20.78 36.46 32.92
CA ALA A 121 20.21 37.72 33.44
C ALA A 121 20.29 39.02 32.61
N GLY A 122 19.12 39.64 32.44
CA GLY A 122 18.88 40.85 31.64
C GLY A 122 19.09 42.17 32.39
N ILE A 123 18.79 43.29 31.71
CA ILE A 123 18.31 44.59 32.23
C ILE A 123 17.76 45.40 31.03
N ALA A 124 16.71 46.17 31.31
CA ALA A 124 15.84 46.94 30.42
C ALA A 124 16.44 48.23 29.80
N MET A 125 15.85 48.73 28.70
CA MET A 125 15.01 49.97 28.65
C MET A 125 14.96 50.65 27.26
N LEU A 126 13.75 51.13 26.94
CA LEU A 126 13.37 52.41 26.30
C LEU A 126 13.52 52.63 24.77
N THR A 127 12.36 52.49 24.11
CA THR A 127 11.60 53.48 23.29
C THR A 127 12.25 54.35 22.21
N VAL A 128 11.49 54.44 21.09
CA VAL A 128 11.08 55.58 20.23
C VAL A 128 11.14 55.04 18.79
N GLY A 129 10.08 54.91 17.99
CA GLY A 129 8.86 55.67 17.84
C GLY A 129 8.84 56.22 16.41
N ALA A 130 7.97 55.72 15.53
CA ALA A 130 7.49 56.45 14.36
C ALA A 130 6.34 55.71 13.65
N VAL A 131 5.19 56.37 13.67
CA VAL A 131 3.98 56.11 12.90
C VAL A 131 4.15 56.69 11.50
N VAL A 132 3.74 55.96 10.45
CA VAL A 132 3.21 56.56 9.22
C VAL A 132 2.00 55.75 8.76
N ALA A 133 0.97 56.48 8.37
CA ALA A 133 -0.40 56.06 8.20
C ALA A 133 -0.80 56.04 6.71
N VAL A 134 -1.80 55.19 6.41
CA VAL A 134 -2.91 55.39 5.47
C VAL A 134 -2.64 55.37 3.96
N ALA A 135 -3.26 54.41 3.28
CA ALA A 135 -4.24 54.70 2.21
C ALA A 135 -5.19 53.51 2.00
N ALA A 136 -6.47 53.72 2.30
CA ALA A 136 -7.59 52.86 1.93
C ALA A 136 -8.28 53.47 0.70
N ILE A 137 -8.72 52.65 -0.26
CA ILE A 137 -9.77 53.00 -1.23
C ILE A 137 -10.69 51.77 -1.44
N PRO A 138 -12.02 51.95 -1.61
CA PRO A 138 -13.04 50.98 -1.24
C PRO A 138 -13.84 50.38 -2.42
N LEU A 139 -14.72 49.42 -2.05
CA LEU A 139 -16.05 49.10 -2.62
C LEU A 139 -16.17 48.14 -3.81
N GLY A 140 -17.00 47.11 -3.62
CA GLY A 140 -17.62 46.34 -4.69
C GLY A 140 -18.38 45.10 -4.21
N VAL A 141 -19.48 45.27 -3.47
CA VAL A 141 -20.46 44.19 -3.26
C VAL A 141 -21.28 44.03 -4.53
N ALA A 142 -21.21 42.86 -5.17
CA ALA A 142 -22.17 42.40 -6.16
C ALA A 142 -22.57 40.96 -5.82
N SER A 143 -23.85 40.79 -5.52
CA SER A 143 -24.55 39.53 -5.32
C SER A 143 -24.77 38.80 -6.65
N ALA A 144 -24.38 37.53 -6.73
CA ALA A 144 -24.83 36.56 -7.73
C ALA A 144 -24.93 35.17 -7.07
N GLY A 145 -25.99 34.41 -7.38
CA GLY A 145 -26.23 33.06 -6.86
C GLY A 145 -25.21 32.02 -7.38
N PRO A 146 -25.29 30.76 -6.93
CA PRO A 146 -24.24 29.76 -7.16
C PRO A 146 -24.27 29.30 -8.62
N LEU A 147 -23.55 30.04 -9.46
CA LEU A 147 -22.94 29.49 -10.66
C LEU A 147 -21.57 29.01 -10.23
N LEU A 148 -21.36 27.70 -10.31
CA LEU A 148 -20.04 27.06 -10.30
C LEU A 148 -19.20 27.70 -11.41
N THR A 149 -18.50 28.77 -11.08
CA THR A 149 -17.50 29.36 -11.96
C THR A 149 -16.22 28.56 -11.79
N SER A 150 -15.81 27.86 -12.85
CA SER A 150 -14.47 27.34 -12.98
C SER A 150 -13.47 28.48 -12.80
N THR A 151 -12.66 28.40 -11.75
CA THR A 151 -11.48 29.25 -11.56
C THR A 151 -10.22 28.46 -11.90
N ALA A 152 -10.18 27.85 -13.08
CA ALA A 152 -8.94 27.39 -13.68
C ALA A 152 -8.40 28.49 -14.60
N ALA A 153 -7.95 29.60 -13.99
CA ALA A 153 -7.19 30.66 -14.66
C ALA A 153 -6.58 31.65 -13.63
N ALA A 154 -5.94 31.14 -12.57
CA ALA A 154 -4.92 31.84 -11.74
C ALA A 154 -4.48 30.95 -10.56
N GLY A 155 -3.91 29.76 -10.83
CA GLY A 155 -2.98 29.06 -9.92
C GLY A 155 -3.46 28.75 -8.50
N GLY A 156 -4.63 28.14 -8.34
CA GLY A 156 -5.02 27.55 -7.06
C GLY A 156 -5.91 26.32 -7.27
N LEU A 157 -5.51 25.19 -6.68
CA LEU A 157 -6.39 24.04 -6.50
C LEU A 157 -7.62 24.45 -5.67
N PRO A 158 -8.75 23.73 -5.79
CA PRO A 158 -9.90 23.92 -4.90
C PRO A 158 -9.48 23.86 -3.43
N THR A 159 -10.19 24.60 -2.57
CA THR A 159 -9.91 24.64 -1.12
C THR A 159 -11.11 24.20 -0.27
N ASP A 160 -12.28 24.08 -0.88
CA ASP A 160 -13.48 23.58 -0.21
C ASP A 160 -13.35 22.07 0.00
N ILE A 161 -13.50 21.64 1.26
CA ILE A 161 -13.42 20.22 1.65
C ILE A 161 -14.78 19.56 1.40
N VAL A 162 -14.76 18.45 0.67
CA VAL A 162 -15.95 17.64 0.33
C VAL A 162 -15.97 16.29 1.05
N SER A 163 -14.82 15.82 1.55
CA SER A 163 -14.69 14.58 2.34
C SER A 163 -13.49 14.65 3.28
N GLU A 164 -13.47 13.86 4.35
CA GLU A 164 -12.41 13.83 5.36
C GLU A 164 -12.22 12.42 5.93
N SER A 165 -10.97 11.94 5.98
CA SER A 165 -10.57 10.69 6.64
C SER A 165 -9.87 10.98 7.97
N ALA A 166 -9.35 9.96 8.65
CA ALA A 166 -8.56 10.17 9.87
C ALA A 166 -7.30 11.01 9.61
N ASP A 167 -6.67 10.83 8.45
CA ASP A 167 -5.35 11.40 8.14
C ASP A 167 -5.41 12.56 7.13
N PHE A 168 -6.45 12.63 6.29
CA PHE A 168 -6.51 13.55 5.16
C PHE A 168 -7.85 14.27 5.03
N ARG A 169 -7.83 15.43 4.35
CA ARG A 169 -9.04 16.14 3.92
C ARG A 169 -9.03 16.24 2.39
N TYR A 170 -10.16 16.03 1.76
CA TYR A 170 -10.27 15.93 0.31
C TYR A 170 -11.12 17.06 -0.26
N THR A 171 -10.70 17.62 -1.38
CA THR A 171 -11.42 18.66 -2.12
C THR A 171 -12.11 18.07 -3.34
N ALA A 172 -13.02 18.82 -3.97
CA ALA A 172 -13.57 18.44 -5.26
C ALA A 172 -12.45 18.30 -6.31
N PRO A 173 -12.57 17.37 -7.27
CA PRO A 173 -11.56 17.20 -8.31
C PRO A 173 -11.48 18.43 -9.22
N VAL A 174 -10.33 18.59 -9.88
CA VAL A 174 -10.09 19.66 -10.84
C VAL A 174 -9.58 19.09 -12.16
N ASP A 175 -10.02 19.63 -13.28
CA ASP A 175 -9.42 19.32 -14.58
C ASP A 175 -8.22 20.25 -14.82
N ILE A 176 -7.08 19.68 -15.17
CA ILE A 176 -5.86 20.42 -15.55
C ILE A 176 -5.44 20.04 -16.96
N ALA A 177 -4.81 20.97 -17.69
CA ALA A 177 -4.21 20.61 -18.98
C ALA A 177 -2.99 19.69 -18.75
N ASP A 178 -2.72 18.82 -19.73
CA ASP A 178 -1.63 17.86 -19.63
C ASP A 178 -0.24 18.49 -19.60
N ASP A 179 -0.08 19.74 -20.04
CA ASP A 179 1.14 20.54 -19.91
C ASP A 179 1.10 21.59 -18.78
N GLU A 180 0.05 21.58 -17.93
CA GLU A 180 -0.16 22.60 -16.91
C GLU A 180 0.84 22.52 -15.76
N GLU A 181 1.48 23.63 -15.43
CA GLU A 181 2.34 23.74 -14.24
C GLU A 181 1.54 24.16 -13.00
N LEU A 182 1.69 23.41 -11.91
CA LEU A 182 1.00 23.69 -10.66
C LEU A 182 1.89 24.52 -9.75
N THR A 183 1.54 25.80 -9.53
CA THR A 183 2.33 26.72 -8.70
C THR A 183 1.62 27.10 -7.41
N PHE A 184 2.29 26.84 -6.29
CA PHE A 184 1.85 27.14 -4.94
C PHE A 184 2.68 28.27 -4.35
N ARG A 185 2.05 29.20 -3.62
CA ARG A 185 2.74 30.31 -2.94
C ARG A 185 2.52 30.26 -1.44
N PHE A 186 3.58 30.46 -0.68
CA PHE A 186 3.59 30.37 0.78
C PHE A 186 4.12 31.66 1.40
N ARG A 187 3.60 32.05 2.55
CA ARG A 187 4.07 33.19 3.35
C ARG A 187 4.95 32.69 4.50
N VAL A 188 6.09 32.12 4.17
CA VAL A 188 7.03 31.55 5.15
C VAL A 188 7.96 32.60 5.75
N ASP A 189 8.35 32.41 7.02
CA ASP A 189 9.38 33.22 7.69
C ASP A 189 10.77 32.91 7.12
N PRO A 190 11.52 33.91 6.59
CA PRO A 190 12.88 33.71 6.11
C PRO A 190 13.87 33.19 7.16
N GLU A 191 13.60 33.39 8.46
CA GLU A 191 14.43 32.83 9.54
C GLU A 191 14.17 31.33 9.76
N THR A 192 12.99 30.83 9.37
CA THR A 192 12.61 29.40 9.47
C THR A 192 12.92 28.66 8.16
N TYR A 193 12.86 29.34 7.03
CA TYR A 193 13.10 28.80 5.69
C TYR A 193 14.14 29.65 4.94
N ASP A 194 15.42 29.49 5.28
CA ASP A 194 16.51 30.03 4.45
C ASP A 194 16.51 29.39 3.05
N GLU A 195 17.26 29.98 2.11
CA GLU A 195 17.27 29.56 0.70
C GLU A 195 17.58 28.05 0.55
N GLU A 196 18.55 27.52 1.29
CA GLU A 196 18.92 26.11 1.23
C GLU A 196 17.84 25.20 1.83
N SER A 197 17.22 25.63 2.94
CA SER A 197 16.16 24.91 3.65
C SER A 197 14.85 24.89 2.86
N TYR A 198 14.51 26.00 2.19
CA TYR A 198 13.31 26.11 1.36
C TYR A 198 13.37 25.13 0.17
N MET A 199 14.52 25.06 -0.50
CA MET A 199 14.73 24.11 -1.60
C MET A 199 14.66 22.64 -1.14
N LYS A 200 15.26 22.30 0.00
CA LYS A 200 15.26 20.92 0.53
C LYS A 200 13.90 20.43 1.04
N ARG A 201 13.02 21.35 1.45
CA ARG A 201 11.73 21.02 2.05
C ARG A 201 10.55 21.13 1.10
N SER A 202 10.76 21.48 -0.17
CA SER A 202 9.68 21.79 -1.11
C SER A 202 8.65 20.64 -1.26
N THR A 203 9.09 19.37 -1.23
CA THR A 203 8.19 18.20 -1.22
C THR A 203 7.44 17.99 0.09
N ALA A 204 7.98 18.49 1.21
CA ALA A 204 7.29 18.53 2.50
C ALA A 204 6.30 19.70 2.61
N MET A 205 6.18 20.53 1.56
CA MET A 205 5.18 21.60 1.46
C MET A 205 4.00 21.15 0.59
N VAL A 206 4.33 20.61 -0.59
CA VAL A 206 3.37 20.07 -1.56
C VAL A 206 4.05 18.99 -2.40
N ALA A 207 3.30 17.94 -2.72
CA ALA A 207 3.75 16.85 -3.58
C ALA A 207 2.58 16.37 -4.46
N ALA A 208 2.91 15.76 -5.59
CA ALA A 208 1.93 15.07 -6.44
C ALA A 208 2.26 13.58 -6.47
N TYR A 209 1.23 12.75 -6.45
CA TYR A 209 1.33 11.29 -6.43
C TYR A 209 0.49 10.71 -7.58
N TYR A 210 0.88 9.53 -8.05
CA TYR A 210 0.11 8.78 -9.05
C TYR A 210 -0.97 7.90 -8.41
N ASP A 211 -0.83 7.59 -7.12
CA ASP A 211 -1.72 6.71 -6.38
C ASP A 211 -2.41 7.41 -5.21
N SER A 212 -3.55 6.85 -4.83
CA SER A 212 -4.44 7.38 -3.80
C SER A 212 -3.97 7.09 -2.39
N ASP A 213 -2.95 6.24 -2.18
CA ASP A 213 -2.28 6.01 -0.89
C ASP A 213 -1.05 6.89 -0.68
N PHE A 214 -0.68 7.69 -1.68
CA PHE A 214 0.46 8.59 -1.70
C PHE A 214 1.81 7.88 -1.49
N SER A 215 1.92 6.65 -1.99
CA SER A 215 3.15 5.87 -1.94
C SER A 215 4.04 6.07 -3.17
N GLN A 216 3.47 6.48 -4.31
CA GLN A 216 4.16 6.66 -5.59
C GLN A 216 4.16 8.14 -6.00
N LEU A 217 5.30 8.80 -5.75
CA LEU A 217 5.51 10.17 -6.18
C LEU A 217 5.37 10.28 -7.72
N ALA A 218 4.67 11.31 -8.18
CA ALA A 218 4.55 11.61 -9.59
C ALA A 218 5.88 12.10 -10.19
N ASP A 219 6.11 11.82 -11.47
CA ASP A 219 7.29 12.26 -12.21
C ASP A 219 7.17 13.76 -12.56
N TYR A 220 7.71 14.64 -11.71
CA TYR A 220 7.72 16.09 -11.98
C TYR A 220 9.09 16.75 -11.73
N TYR A 221 9.34 17.83 -12.46
CA TYR A 221 10.39 18.78 -12.11
C TYR A 221 9.91 19.70 -11.00
N LEU A 222 10.59 19.64 -9.87
CA LEU A 222 10.34 20.54 -8.75
C LEU A 222 11.17 21.82 -8.92
N ARG A 223 10.49 22.96 -9.02
CA ARG A 223 11.14 24.27 -8.97
C ARG A 223 10.62 25.04 -7.78
N SER A 224 11.50 25.56 -6.95
CA SER A 224 11.13 26.43 -5.85
C SER A 224 11.95 27.71 -5.88
N SER A 225 11.36 28.78 -5.36
CA SER A 225 11.98 30.09 -5.31
C SER A 225 11.75 30.70 -3.94
N SER A 226 12.85 30.97 -3.24
CA SER A 226 12.86 31.66 -1.94
C SER A 226 12.59 33.16 -2.06
N ILE A 227 12.59 33.71 -3.29
CA ILE A 227 12.38 35.14 -3.56
C ILE A 227 10.89 35.47 -3.57
N ASP A 228 10.08 34.65 -4.23
CA ASP A 228 8.62 34.80 -4.31
C ASP A 228 7.86 33.72 -3.51
N HIS A 229 8.60 32.92 -2.73
CA HIS A 229 8.10 31.84 -1.88
C HIS A 229 7.13 30.93 -2.61
N SER A 230 7.55 30.48 -3.80
CA SER A 230 6.77 29.58 -4.64
C SER A 230 7.36 28.17 -4.69
N VAL A 231 6.50 27.18 -4.85
CA VAL A 231 6.83 25.81 -5.23
C VAL A 231 6.00 25.49 -6.48
N THR A 232 6.67 25.12 -7.56
CA THR A 232 6.06 24.75 -8.84
C THR A 232 6.36 23.30 -9.14
N LEU A 233 5.30 22.52 -9.38
CA LEU A 233 5.35 21.18 -9.91
C LEU A 233 5.14 21.29 -11.42
N SER A 234 6.14 20.88 -12.21
CA SER A 234 6.06 20.87 -13.66
C SER A 234 6.13 19.44 -14.18
N PRO A 235 5.31 19.06 -15.17
CA PRO A 235 5.37 17.72 -15.75
C PRO A 235 6.78 17.37 -16.23
N SER A 236 7.18 16.12 -16.04
CA SER A 236 8.46 15.59 -16.52
C SER A 236 8.23 14.37 -17.42
N PRO A 237 9.11 14.12 -18.40
CA PRO A 237 8.95 13.00 -19.31
C PRO A 237 9.02 11.64 -18.58
N PRO A 238 8.19 10.66 -18.96
CA PRO A 238 8.31 9.29 -18.47
C PRO A 238 9.65 8.68 -18.90
N LYS A 239 10.20 7.80 -18.06
CA LYS A 239 11.43 7.06 -18.38
C LYS A 239 11.10 5.70 -18.97
N ILE A 240 11.95 5.22 -19.89
CA ILE A 240 11.79 3.92 -20.55
C ILE A 240 12.99 3.04 -20.19
N ARG A 241 12.75 1.75 -19.90
CA ARG A 241 13.82 0.83 -19.46
C ARG A 241 14.77 0.46 -20.59
N ASP A 242 14.22 0.17 -21.77
CA ASP A 242 14.98 -0.10 -22.98
C ASP A 242 15.10 1.16 -23.84
N ALA A 243 16.29 1.75 -23.89
CA ALA A 243 16.56 2.95 -24.67
C ALA A 243 16.61 2.70 -26.18
N ASP A 244 16.69 1.43 -26.61
CA ASP A 244 16.73 0.98 -28.00
C ASP A 244 15.35 0.49 -28.49
N ALA A 245 14.36 0.31 -27.60
CA ALA A 245 12.96 0.14 -27.98
C ALA A 245 12.45 1.42 -28.66
N ASP A 246 11.64 1.29 -29.71
CA ASP A 246 10.94 2.41 -30.36
C ASP A 246 10.32 3.32 -29.28
N PRO A 247 10.27 4.66 -29.44
CA PRO A 247 9.95 5.52 -28.32
C PRO A 247 8.50 5.26 -27.90
N LEU A 248 8.37 4.50 -26.81
CA LEU A 248 7.12 4.19 -26.13
C LEU A 248 6.26 5.44 -25.93
N PHE A 249 6.93 6.58 -25.78
CA PHE A 249 6.36 7.92 -25.71
C PHE A 249 6.99 8.86 -26.77
N GLY A 250 6.17 9.64 -27.46
CA GLY A 250 6.58 10.64 -28.45
C GLY A 250 7.40 11.81 -27.88
N GLU A 251 8.11 12.58 -28.72
CA GLU A 251 8.89 13.74 -28.26
C GLU A 251 8.03 14.87 -27.66
N ASP A 252 6.81 15.06 -28.19
CA ASP A 252 5.86 16.06 -27.71
C ASP A 252 5.24 15.67 -26.35
N GLU A 253 5.18 14.37 -26.05
CA GLU A 253 4.69 13.81 -24.77
C GLU A 253 5.68 14.05 -23.61
N ARG A 254 6.91 14.49 -23.91
CA ARG A 254 7.97 14.73 -22.90
C ARG A 254 7.81 15.98 -22.05
N ARG A 255 6.78 16.79 -22.30
CA ARG A 255 6.43 17.99 -21.51
C ARG A 255 5.02 17.91 -20.92
N SER A 256 4.45 16.72 -20.91
CA SER A 256 3.11 16.44 -20.43
C SER A 256 3.17 15.63 -19.13
N TRP A 257 2.13 15.68 -18.31
CA TRP A 257 1.85 14.76 -17.22
C TRP A 257 1.61 13.32 -17.74
N ALA A 258 1.61 13.16 -19.05
CA ALA A 258 1.65 11.89 -19.74
C ALA A 258 2.70 10.93 -19.14
N PRO A 259 2.36 9.65 -19.01
CA PRO A 259 1.14 9.03 -19.54
C PRO A 259 -0.04 8.97 -18.57
N MET A 260 -0.08 9.80 -17.52
CA MET A 260 -1.10 9.67 -16.47
C MET A 260 -2.28 10.60 -16.71
N ASP A 261 -3.50 10.07 -16.49
CA ASP A 261 -4.75 10.84 -16.59
C ASP A 261 -5.20 11.44 -15.25
N THR A 262 -4.52 11.07 -14.16
CA THR A 262 -4.89 11.44 -12.78
C THR A 262 -3.64 11.70 -11.94
N LEU A 263 -3.69 12.76 -11.13
CA LEU A 263 -2.69 13.07 -10.10
C LEU A 263 -3.39 13.35 -8.77
N TYR A 264 -2.79 12.91 -7.67
CA TYR A 264 -3.20 13.29 -6.32
C TYR A 264 -2.23 14.34 -5.78
N VAL A 265 -2.67 15.60 -5.73
CA VAL A 265 -1.85 16.69 -5.20
C VAL A 265 -2.12 16.86 -3.71
N VAL A 266 -1.11 16.60 -2.90
CA VAL A 266 -1.17 16.68 -1.43
C VAL A 266 -0.47 17.95 -0.97
N GLN A 267 -1.22 18.81 -0.28
CA GLN A 267 -0.72 20.02 0.35
C GLN A 267 -0.59 19.81 1.86
N TYR A 268 0.63 19.90 2.37
CA TYR A 268 0.96 19.68 3.78
C TYR A 268 0.95 20.98 4.59
N LEU A 269 1.24 22.12 3.95
CA LEU A 269 1.27 23.44 4.57
C LEU A 269 0.17 24.34 4.05
N ASP A 270 -0.37 25.18 4.93
CA ASP A 270 -1.25 26.28 4.55
C ASP A 270 -0.47 27.40 3.81
N PRO A 271 -1.17 28.37 3.19
CA PRO A 271 -0.52 29.52 2.53
C PRO A 271 0.31 30.42 3.46
N ASP A 272 0.26 30.22 4.77
CA ASP A 272 1.09 30.90 5.78
C ASP A 272 2.29 30.05 6.23
N GLY A 273 2.51 28.88 5.60
CA GLY A 273 3.62 27.99 5.88
C GLY A 273 3.45 27.17 7.16
N LYS A 274 2.24 27.11 7.72
CA LYS A 274 1.91 26.30 8.89
C LYS A 274 1.43 24.92 8.43
N GLU A 275 1.91 23.86 9.09
CA GLU A 275 1.43 22.50 8.86
C GLU A 275 -0.07 22.40 9.14
N PHE A 276 -0.79 21.73 8.24
CA PHE A 276 -2.16 21.31 8.48
C PHE A 276 -2.19 20.16 9.49
N ASP A 277 -3.21 20.14 10.35
CA ASP A 277 -3.45 18.98 11.24
C ASP A 277 -3.79 17.72 10.41
N LYS A 278 -4.45 17.90 9.27
CA LYS A 278 -4.67 16.90 8.22
C LYS A 278 -4.35 17.52 6.85
N PRO A 279 -3.37 16.99 6.09
CA PRO A 279 -3.04 17.48 4.75
C PRO A 279 -4.26 17.49 3.83
N ILE A 280 -4.26 18.39 2.85
CA ILE A 280 -5.34 18.54 1.88
C ILE A 280 -4.96 17.82 0.60
N VAL A 281 -5.84 16.94 0.11
CA VAL A 281 -5.67 16.16 -1.10
C VAL A 281 -6.63 16.70 -2.16
N THR A 282 -6.12 16.95 -3.36
CA THR A 282 -6.92 17.28 -4.54
C THR A 282 -6.59 16.31 -5.67
N MET A 283 -7.62 15.62 -6.17
CA MET A 283 -7.49 14.82 -7.40
C MET A 283 -7.53 15.77 -8.62
N ALA A 284 -6.45 15.80 -9.38
CA ALA A 284 -6.35 16.52 -10.63
C ALA A 284 -6.49 15.55 -11.81
N ARG A 285 -7.55 15.72 -12.60
CA ARG A 285 -7.80 14.98 -13.84
C ARG A 285 -7.06 15.66 -14.97
N VAL A 286 -6.06 14.98 -15.52
CA VAL A 286 -5.22 15.45 -16.60
C VAL A 286 -5.99 15.33 -17.92
N ARG A 287 -6.14 16.45 -18.63
CA ARG A 287 -6.85 16.52 -19.91
C ARG A 287 -5.86 16.76 -21.03
N PRO A 288 -5.86 15.93 -22.09
CA PRO A 288 -4.90 16.06 -23.16
C PRO A 288 -5.16 17.38 -23.92
N THR A 289 -4.10 18.12 -24.21
CA THR A 289 -4.18 19.35 -25.03
C THR A 289 -4.31 19.05 -26.53
N THR A 290 -4.06 17.81 -26.93
CA THR A 290 -4.23 17.28 -28.30
C THR A 290 -5.20 16.11 -28.32
N GLU A 291 -5.73 15.78 -29.49
CA GLU A 291 -6.56 14.58 -29.68
C GLU A 291 -5.68 13.33 -29.52
N VAL A 292 -6.11 12.42 -28.67
CA VAL A 292 -5.45 11.13 -28.39
C VAL A 292 -6.53 10.05 -28.28
N PRO A 293 -6.21 8.76 -28.48
CA PRO A 293 -7.15 7.68 -28.19
C PRO A 293 -7.59 7.75 -26.73
N ALA A 294 -8.82 7.32 -26.45
CA ALA A 294 -9.29 7.24 -25.07
C ALA A 294 -8.37 6.31 -24.25
N THR A 295 -8.15 6.65 -22.97
CA THR A 295 -7.50 5.75 -22.02
C THR A 295 -8.24 4.42 -22.03
N PRO A 296 -7.57 3.28 -22.30
CA PRO A 296 -8.18 1.97 -22.14
C PRO A 296 -8.75 1.80 -20.73
N GLN A 297 -9.68 0.89 -20.51
CA GLN A 297 -10.12 0.51 -19.17
C GLN A 297 -9.79 -0.97 -19.00
N VAL A 298 -8.75 -1.24 -18.23
CA VAL A 298 -8.08 -2.53 -18.13
C VAL A 298 -8.54 -3.24 -16.88
N GLN A 299 -8.96 -4.48 -17.07
CA GLN A 299 -9.20 -5.40 -15.99
C GLN A 299 -8.04 -6.37 -15.93
N TYR A 300 -7.69 -6.77 -14.71
CA TYR A 300 -6.58 -7.68 -14.49
C TYR A 300 -6.96 -8.78 -13.52
N THR A 301 -6.38 -9.96 -13.72
CA THR A 301 -6.49 -11.10 -12.81
C THR A 301 -5.20 -11.91 -12.80
N ALA A 302 -4.89 -12.51 -11.64
CA ALA A 302 -4.03 -13.67 -11.57
C ALA A 302 -4.85 -14.90 -11.95
N ALA A 303 -4.59 -15.44 -13.13
CA ALA A 303 -5.24 -16.66 -13.60
C ALA A 303 -4.94 -17.83 -12.65
N THR A 304 -5.79 -18.86 -12.66
CA THR A 304 -5.65 -20.03 -11.78
C THR A 304 -4.35 -20.82 -11.96
N ASP A 305 -3.64 -20.58 -13.06
CA ASP A 305 -2.34 -21.13 -13.40
C ASP A 305 -1.21 -20.10 -13.25
N GLY A 306 -1.43 -18.98 -12.55
CA GLY A 306 -0.37 -18.07 -12.09
C GLY A 306 0.16 -17.09 -13.14
N PHE A 307 -0.55 -16.92 -14.26
CA PHE A 307 -0.25 -15.87 -15.23
C PHE A 307 -1.12 -14.64 -15.01
N LEU A 308 -0.61 -13.46 -15.40
CA LEU A 308 -1.39 -12.24 -15.47
C LEU A 308 -2.26 -12.30 -16.74
N GLU A 309 -3.53 -11.99 -16.59
CA GLU A 309 -4.45 -11.75 -17.69
C GLU A 309 -4.98 -10.33 -17.60
N LEU A 310 -4.86 -9.60 -18.72
CA LEU A 310 -5.44 -8.29 -18.93
C LEU A 310 -6.59 -8.42 -19.91
N THR A 311 -7.68 -7.69 -19.67
CA THR A 311 -8.82 -7.59 -20.61
C THR A 311 -9.33 -6.16 -20.67
N TRP A 312 -9.84 -5.73 -21.81
CA TRP A 312 -10.30 -4.36 -22.03
C TRP A 312 -11.33 -4.28 -23.16
N ALA A 313 -12.19 -3.25 -23.15
CA ALA A 313 -13.01 -2.93 -24.30
C ALA A 313 -12.20 -2.29 -25.44
N PRO A 314 -12.57 -2.55 -26.71
CA PRO A 314 -11.95 -1.87 -27.85
C PRO A 314 -12.03 -0.35 -27.72
N VAL A 315 -10.89 0.32 -27.85
CA VAL A 315 -10.76 1.77 -27.95
C VAL A 315 -10.95 2.19 -29.40
N ASP A 316 -11.94 3.05 -29.64
CA ASP A 316 -12.21 3.59 -30.98
C ASP A 316 -10.97 4.29 -31.55
N GLY A 317 -10.53 3.87 -32.74
CA GLY A 317 -9.37 4.43 -33.43
C GLY A 317 -8.02 3.83 -33.03
N ALA A 318 -7.97 2.90 -32.06
CA ALA A 318 -6.75 2.18 -31.70
C ALA A 318 -6.39 1.13 -32.76
N VAL A 319 -5.12 1.12 -33.17
CA VAL A 319 -4.54 0.13 -34.10
C VAL A 319 -3.63 -0.87 -33.43
N GLU A 320 -3.11 -0.56 -32.24
CA GLU A 320 -2.28 -1.41 -31.40
C GLU A 320 -2.57 -1.13 -29.92
N TYR A 321 -2.33 -2.13 -29.08
CA TYR A 321 -2.25 -1.97 -27.64
C TYR A 321 -0.90 -2.46 -27.12
N VAL A 322 -0.40 -1.77 -26.09
CA VAL A 322 0.88 -2.07 -25.45
C VAL A 322 0.63 -2.35 -23.97
N PRO A 323 0.67 -3.63 -23.55
CA PRO A 323 0.76 -4.01 -22.14
C PRO A 323 2.11 -3.56 -21.57
N LEU A 324 2.07 -3.00 -20.36
CA LEU A 324 3.20 -2.30 -19.77
C LEU A 324 3.50 -2.81 -18.36
N LEU A 325 4.78 -2.86 -18.02
CA LEU A 325 5.29 -2.92 -16.66
C LEU A 325 5.78 -1.53 -16.26
N ALA A 326 5.31 -1.02 -15.12
CA ALA A 326 5.76 0.21 -14.52
C ALA A 326 6.55 -0.10 -13.24
N THR A 327 7.80 0.34 -13.16
CA THR A 327 8.63 0.20 -11.96
C THR A 327 9.00 1.56 -11.40
N THR A 328 8.66 1.81 -10.14
CA THR A 328 8.86 3.10 -9.48
C THR A 328 9.92 2.94 -8.40
N ASN A 329 11.01 3.72 -8.52
CA ASN A 329 12.04 3.73 -7.49
C ASN A 329 11.62 4.67 -6.33
N PRO A 330 11.44 4.16 -5.10
CA PRO A 330 10.92 4.95 -4.00
C PRO A 330 11.90 6.01 -3.48
N ASP A 331 13.22 5.83 -3.68
CA ASP A 331 14.24 6.74 -3.14
C ASP A 331 14.38 8.03 -3.94
N ILE A 332 14.17 7.94 -5.26
CA ILE A 332 14.34 9.06 -6.20
C ILE A 332 13.03 9.48 -6.89
N GLY A 333 11.94 8.72 -6.69
CA GLY A 333 10.59 9.07 -7.13
C GLY A 333 10.36 9.05 -8.63
N TYR A 334 11.11 8.22 -9.39
CA TYR A 334 10.91 8.12 -10.83
C TYR A 334 10.29 6.80 -11.25
N THR A 335 9.34 6.83 -12.18
CA THR A 335 8.78 5.63 -12.82
C THR A 335 9.47 5.32 -14.14
N VAL A 336 9.79 4.04 -14.35
CA VAL A 336 10.31 3.48 -15.59
C VAL A 336 9.26 2.55 -16.18
N TYR A 337 8.97 2.72 -17.46
CA TYR A 337 8.03 1.87 -18.20
C TYR A 337 8.78 0.90 -19.13
N GLU A 338 8.26 -0.32 -19.22
CA GLU A 338 8.71 -1.39 -20.12
C GLU A 338 7.50 -1.97 -20.86
N ALA A 339 7.56 -2.03 -22.19
CA ALA A 339 6.58 -2.76 -22.98
C ALA A 339 6.77 -4.26 -22.76
N LEU A 340 5.71 -4.93 -22.31
CA LEU A 340 5.69 -6.37 -22.13
C LEU A 340 5.39 -7.10 -23.45
N ASP A 341 4.60 -6.48 -24.31
CA ASP A 341 4.23 -6.99 -25.63
C ASP A 341 3.66 -5.84 -26.50
N THR A 342 3.30 -6.13 -27.74
CA THR A 342 2.47 -5.27 -28.59
C THR A 342 1.46 -6.13 -29.34
N VAL A 343 0.18 -5.89 -29.09
CA VAL A 343 -0.93 -6.63 -29.69
C VAL A 343 -1.69 -5.73 -30.66
N ASP A 344 -2.35 -6.34 -31.65
CA ASP A 344 -3.12 -5.59 -32.64
C ASP A 344 -4.38 -4.93 -32.05
N GLY A 345 -4.89 -3.90 -32.71
CA GLY A 345 -6.05 -3.11 -32.26
C GLY A 345 -7.38 -3.87 -32.20
N SER A 346 -7.43 -5.12 -32.68
CA SER A 346 -8.60 -6.00 -32.50
C SER A 346 -8.53 -6.86 -31.23
N ALA A 347 -7.39 -6.86 -30.54
CA ALA A 347 -7.23 -7.52 -29.25
C ALA A 347 -8.10 -6.85 -28.18
N THR A 348 -8.68 -7.69 -27.32
CA THR A 348 -9.48 -7.30 -26.15
C THR A 348 -9.00 -8.02 -24.88
N ALA A 349 -7.92 -8.77 -25.02
CA ALA A 349 -7.28 -9.51 -23.95
C ALA A 349 -5.81 -9.75 -24.29
N TRP A 350 -4.98 -9.85 -23.26
CA TRP A 350 -3.58 -10.25 -23.36
C TRP A 350 -3.18 -10.98 -22.08
N SER A 351 -2.27 -11.96 -22.19
CA SER A 351 -1.74 -12.65 -21.03
C SER A 351 -0.22 -12.67 -21.05
N THR A 352 0.39 -12.70 -19.86
CA THR A 352 1.82 -13.00 -19.76
C THR A 352 2.21 -14.38 -20.28
N ARG A 353 1.23 -15.25 -20.60
CA ARG A 353 1.45 -16.49 -21.37
C ARG A 353 1.97 -16.25 -22.79
N ASP A 354 1.63 -15.11 -23.37
CA ASP A 354 1.94 -14.78 -24.76
C ASP A 354 3.37 -14.21 -24.93
N VAL A 355 4.07 -13.94 -23.81
CA VAL A 355 5.44 -13.43 -23.81
C VAL A 355 6.42 -14.54 -24.19
N GLU A 356 6.99 -14.49 -25.40
CA GLU A 356 8.06 -15.40 -25.82
C GLU A 356 9.37 -15.09 -25.09
N THR A 357 9.83 -15.98 -24.20
CA THR A 357 11.20 -15.92 -23.66
C THR A 357 11.96 -17.17 -24.08
N GLU A 358 13.02 -17.01 -24.87
CA GLU A 358 13.71 -18.11 -25.57
C GLU A 358 14.35 -19.18 -24.64
N ASP A 359 14.42 -18.98 -23.32
CA ASP A 359 15.21 -19.84 -22.41
C ASP A 359 14.56 -20.15 -21.05
N CYS A 360 13.27 -19.89 -20.86
CA CYS A 360 12.75 -19.74 -19.50
C CYS A 360 11.23 -19.98 -19.41
N TRP A 361 10.83 -21.19 -19.00
CA TRP A 361 9.43 -21.62 -18.97
C TRP A 361 8.86 -21.59 -17.55
N PHE A 362 7.74 -20.88 -17.35
CA PHE A 362 6.85 -21.12 -16.21
C PHE A 362 6.13 -22.48 -16.32
N SER A 363 6.25 -23.15 -17.48
CA SER A 363 5.85 -24.54 -17.72
C SER A 363 7.08 -25.44 -17.80
N GLY A 364 7.44 -26.10 -16.70
CA GLY A 364 8.64 -26.92 -16.63
C GLY A 364 8.61 -27.99 -15.55
N ILE A 365 9.43 -29.03 -15.75
CA ILE A 365 9.66 -30.10 -14.78
C ILE A 365 10.97 -29.80 -14.04
N GLY A 366 10.94 -29.59 -12.73
CA GLY A 366 12.14 -29.31 -11.93
C GLY A 366 11.85 -29.06 -10.44
N ASP A 367 12.90 -28.83 -9.64
CA ASP A 367 12.76 -28.48 -8.21
C ASP A 367 12.68 -26.97 -7.96
N SER A 368 12.91 -26.15 -8.98
CA SER A 368 12.64 -24.71 -8.98
C SER A 368 12.22 -24.31 -10.39
N VAL A 369 11.13 -23.53 -10.49
CA VAL A 369 10.55 -22.99 -11.72
C VAL A 369 10.24 -21.52 -11.50
N GLN A 370 10.62 -20.64 -12.43
CA GLN A 370 10.41 -19.20 -12.35
C GLN A 370 9.41 -18.71 -13.40
N ASN A 371 8.63 -17.68 -13.05
CA ASN A 371 7.69 -17.03 -13.96
C ASN A 371 8.40 -15.95 -14.76
N CYS A 372 8.95 -16.36 -15.90
CA CYS A 372 9.90 -15.52 -16.62
C CYS A 372 9.24 -14.35 -17.36
N ALA A 373 7.95 -14.47 -17.68
CA ALA A 373 7.16 -13.35 -18.21
C ALA A 373 7.00 -12.21 -17.19
N LEU A 374 7.20 -12.49 -15.90
CA LEU A 374 7.20 -11.52 -14.81
C LEU A 374 8.59 -11.28 -14.22
N ARG A 375 9.67 -11.72 -14.89
CA ARG A 375 11.04 -11.55 -14.39
C ARG A 375 11.40 -10.08 -14.20
N GLY A 376 10.91 -9.19 -15.07
CA GLY A 376 11.11 -7.74 -14.93
C GLY A 376 10.53 -7.21 -13.63
N ALA A 377 9.30 -7.61 -13.29
CA ALA A 377 8.64 -7.28 -12.04
C ALA A 377 9.40 -7.87 -10.85
N TYR A 378 9.74 -9.15 -10.89
CA TYR A 378 10.51 -9.81 -9.84
C TYR A 378 11.86 -9.09 -9.53
N LEU A 379 12.62 -8.72 -10.57
CA LEU A 379 13.88 -7.98 -10.41
C LEU A 379 13.68 -6.56 -9.86
N ALA A 380 12.58 -5.90 -10.23
CA ALA A 380 12.24 -4.59 -9.69
C ALA A 380 12.03 -4.67 -8.17
N LEU A 381 11.34 -5.72 -7.70
CA LEU A 381 11.12 -5.91 -6.27
C LEU A 381 12.42 -6.21 -5.52
N GLU A 382 13.34 -7.01 -6.08
CA GLU A 382 14.66 -7.23 -5.47
C GLU A 382 15.44 -5.92 -5.27
N ASN A 383 15.18 -4.91 -6.11
CA ASN A 383 15.76 -3.57 -6.00
C ASN A 383 14.96 -2.62 -5.08
N GLY A 384 13.89 -3.10 -4.45
CA GLY A 384 12.99 -2.30 -3.62
C GLY A 384 12.11 -1.33 -4.42
N GLU A 385 11.88 -1.59 -5.71
CA GLU A 385 11.03 -0.77 -6.55
C GLU A 385 9.55 -1.19 -6.41
N ALA A 386 8.65 -0.22 -6.41
CA ALA A 386 7.22 -0.49 -6.51
C ALA A 386 6.89 -0.93 -7.94
N ILE A 387 5.94 -1.86 -8.07
CA ILE A 387 5.60 -2.49 -9.35
C ILE A 387 4.12 -2.22 -9.63
N GLY A 388 3.85 -1.69 -10.81
CA GLY A 388 2.52 -1.60 -11.39
C GLY A 388 2.49 -2.14 -12.81
N TYR A 389 1.30 -2.23 -13.36
CA TYR A 389 1.10 -2.61 -14.75
C TYR A 389 0.14 -1.62 -15.41
N GLY A 390 0.03 -1.69 -16.72
CA GLY A 390 -0.99 -0.92 -17.43
C GLY A 390 -1.14 -1.30 -18.89
N LEU A 391 -2.04 -0.61 -19.56
CA LEU A 391 -2.25 -0.72 -20.99
C LEU A 391 -2.31 0.66 -21.62
N MET A 392 -1.73 0.76 -22.80
CA MET A 392 -1.79 1.94 -23.66
C MET A 392 -2.39 1.57 -25.00
N ALA A 393 -3.24 2.42 -25.54
CA ALA A 393 -3.70 2.35 -26.93
C ALA A 393 -2.86 3.27 -27.82
N ILE A 394 -2.58 2.81 -29.04
CA ILE A 394 -1.91 3.59 -30.08
C ILE A 394 -2.88 3.82 -31.24
N GLY A 395 -3.07 5.08 -31.63
CA GLY A 395 -3.92 5.49 -32.75
C GLY A 395 -3.26 5.35 -34.12
N GLU A 396 -4.05 5.44 -35.20
CA GLU A 396 -3.57 5.33 -36.59
C GLU A 396 -2.43 6.32 -36.94
N ASP A 397 -2.42 7.49 -36.32
CA ASP A 397 -1.41 8.53 -36.52
C ASP A 397 -0.20 8.39 -35.59
N GLY A 398 -0.17 7.31 -34.80
CA GLY A 398 0.85 7.03 -33.80
C GLY A 398 0.70 7.82 -32.50
N THR A 399 -0.43 8.51 -32.27
CA THR A 399 -0.73 9.12 -30.96
C THR A 399 -0.96 8.04 -29.90
N ARG A 400 -0.50 8.28 -28.67
CA ARG A 400 -0.70 7.37 -27.55
C ARG A 400 -1.78 7.89 -26.61
N SER A 401 -2.61 7.00 -26.12
CA SER A 401 -3.51 7.32 -25.01
C SER A 401 -2.73 7.57 -23.72
N PHE A 402 -3.39 8.10 -22.70
CA PHE A 402 -2.91 7.86 -21.33
C PHE A 402 -2.92 6.36 -21.03
N ILE A 403 -2.13 5.94 -20.04
CA ILE A 403 -2.08 4.57 -19.56
C ILE A 403 -3.15 4.42 -18.48
N ASP A 404 -3.96 3.38 -18.61
CA ASP A 404 -4.68 2.88 -17.44
C ASP A 404 -3.73 2.04 -16.61
N ARG A 405 -3.23 2.66 -15.54
CA ARG A 405 -2.23 2.09 -14.65
C ARG A 405 -2.94 1.56 -13.42
N PHE A 406 -2.56 0.36 -13.02
CA PHE A 406 -2.98 -0.20 -11.75
C PHE A 406 -1.78 -0.63 -10.93
N ASP A 407 -1.95 -0.51 -9.62
CA ASP A 407 -0.98 -0.99 -8.65
C ASP A 407 -0.89 -2.52 -8.75
N GLY A 408 0.34 -3.01 -8.79
CA GLY A 408 0.61 -4.43 -8.85
C GLY A 408 0.57 -5.09 -7.48
N ARG A 409 0.54 -4.41 -6.33
CA ARG A 409 0.77 -4.99 -4.99
C ARG A 409 -0.05 -6.25 -4.72
N MET A 410 -1.38 -6.16 -4.82
CA MET A 410 -2.22 -7.32 -4.53
C MET A 410 -2.05 -8.40 -5.62
N LEU A 411 -1.96 -7.99 -6.87
CA LEU A 411 -1.74 -8.88 -8.00
C LEU A 411 -0.39 -9.63 -7.87
N ASN A 412 0.67 -8.94 -7.47
CA ASN A 412 2.02 -9.46 -7.29
C ASN A 412 2.10 -10.41 -6.10
N ALA A 413 1.32 -10.17 -5.05
CA ALA A 413 1.15 -11.10 -3.95
C ALA A 413 0.42 -12.40 -4.39
N MET A 414 -0.37 -12.37 -5.46
CA MET A 414 -1.04 -13.55 -6.02
C MET A 414 -0.25 -14.22 -7.14
N LEU A 415 0.54 -13.45 -7.90
CA LEU A 415 1.29 -13.95 -9.04
C LEU A 415 2.53 -14.72 -8.54
N PRO A 416 2.65 -16.02 -8.83
CA PRO A 416 3.85 -16.78 -8.52
C PRO A 416 5.04 -16.24 -9.32
N GLY A 417 6.11 -15.86 -8.64
CA GLY A 417 7.39 -15.48 -9.23
C GLY A 417 8.35 -16.68 -9.33
N GLU A 418 8.44 -17.46 -8.27
CA GLU A 418 9.19 -18.71 -8.21
C GLU A 418 8.43 -19.77 -7.42
N VAL A 419 8.54 -21.02 -7.86
CA VAL A 419 8.04 -22.21 -7.16
C VAL A 419 9.22 -23.16 -7.00
N SER A 420 9.51 -23.57 -5.77
CA SER A 420 10.62 -24.47 -5.46
C SER A 420 10.26 -25.57 -4.45
N ILE A 421 11.02 -26.67 -4.47
CA ILE A 421 10.96 -27.73 -3.48
C ILE A 421 12.31 -27.86 -2.79
N GLU A 422 12.30 -27.75 -1.46
CA GLU A 422 13.47 -28.09 -0.65
C GLU A 422 13.71 -29.60 -0.67
N ARG A 423 14.78 -30.01 -1.36
CA ARG A 423 15.27 -31.39 -1.30
C ARG A 423 16.01 -31.66 0.01
N PRO A 424 15.85 -32.84 0.63
CA PRO A 424 16.72 -33.27 1.72
C PRO A 424 18.20 -33.23 1.30
N ALA A 425 19.05 -32.70 2.16
CA ALA A 425 20.48 -32.56 1.87
C ALA A 425 21.12 -33.92 1.51
N GLY A 426 21.69 -34.02 0.30
CA GLY A 426 22.41 -35.20 -0.19
C GLY A 426 21.71 -36.07 -1.24
N THR A 427 20.51 -35.71 -1.71
CA THR A 427 19.82 -36.43 -2.80
C THR A 427 20.14 -35.86 -4.18
N THR A 428 20.62 -36.70 -5.11
CA THR A 428 21.03 -36.28 -6.46
C THR A 428 20.05 -36.75 -7.55
N THR A 429 18.80 -36.29 -7.50
CA THR A 429 17.73 -36.43 -8.54
C THR A 429 16.78 -37.64 -8.41
N VAL A 430 17.09 -38.66 -7.60
CA VAL A 430 16.23 -39.86 -7.46
C VAL A 430 16.11 -40.32 -6.01
N TYR A 431 14.88 -40.56 -5.56
CA TYR A 431 14.52 -41.00 -4.21
C TYR A 431 14.43 -42.54 -4.10
N THR A 432 14.45 -43.04 -2.86
CA THR A 432 14.21 -44.45 -2.53
C THR A 432 13.36 -44.55 -1.27
N GLY A 433 12.45 -45.53 -1.16
CA GLY A 433 11.69 -45.83 0.06
C GLY A 433 10.17 -45.58 -0.02
N ALA A 434 9.57 -45.30 1.14
CA ALA A 434 8.13 -45.21 1.38
C ALA A 434 7.47 -43.92 0.85
N PRO A 435 6.15 -43.94 0.58
CA PRO A 435 5.38 -42.76 0.13
C PRO A 435 5.47 -41.54 1.08
N ASP A 436 5.75 -41.77 2.37
CA ASP A 436 5.89 -40.72 3.39
C ASP A 436 7.05 -39.75 3.14
N SER A 437 7.98 -40.11 2.25
CA SER A 437 9.11 -39.26 1.84
C SER A 437 8.76 -38.22 0.77
N PHE A 438 7.56 -38.30 0.17
CA PHE A 438 7.11 -37.32 -0.81
C PHE A 438 6.77 -35.99 -0.09
N PRO A 439 7.31 -34.84 -0.56
CA PRO A 439 6.99 -33.54 0.01
C PRO A 439 5.50 -33.23 -0.15
N THR A 440 4.87 -32.66 0.87
CA THR A 440 3.45 -32.31 0.83
C THR A 440 3.22 -30.86 0.41
N THR A 441 4.26 -30.04 0.40
CA THR A 441 4.22 -28.62 0.05
C THR A 441 5.36 -28.27 -0.93
N ALA A 442 5.18 -27.20 -1.68
CA ALA A 442 6.21 -26.49 -2.40
C ALA A 442 6.34 -25.08 -1.82
N ARG A 443 7.57 -24.56 -1.74
CA ARG A 443 7.82 -23.17 -1.39
C ARG A 443 7.52 -22.31 -2.61
N THR A 444 6.71 -21.30 -2.43
CA THR A 444 6.41 -20.30 -3.45
C THR A 444 6.97 -18.96 -2.99
N LEU A 445 7.49 -18.21 -3.94
CA LEU A 445 7.87 -16.82 -3.80
C LEU A 445 7.03 -16.07 -4.83
N THR A 446 6.14 -15.23 -4.36
CA THR A 446 5.28 -14.43 -5.24
C THR A 446 6.09 -13.28 -5.83
N VAL A 447 5.58 -12.65 -6.89
CA VAL A 447 6.20 -11.42 -7.42
C VAL A 447 6.24 -10.32 -6.37
N GLY A 448 5.36 -10.36 -5.35
CA GLY A 448 5.33 -9.47 -4.18
C GLY A 448 6.32 -9.82 -3.07
N ALA A 449 7.25 -10.76 -3.30
CA ALA A 449 8.21 -11.29 -2.33
C ALA A 449 7.55 -11.93 -1.09
N THR A 450 6.30 -12.35 -1.20
CA THR A 450 5.65 -13.16 -0.17
C THR A 450 6.14 -14.59 -0.36
N GLU A 451 6.80 -15.12 0.67
CA GLU A 451 7.13 -16.54 0.74
C GLU A 451 5.99 -17.31 1.40
N GLY A 452 5.61 -18.44 0.82
CA GLY A 452 4.59 -19.31 1.39
C GLY A 452 4.75 -20.76 0.96
N ASP A 453 4.38 -21.69 1.85
CA ASP A 453 4.27 -23.10 1.52
C ASP A 453 2.90 -23.40 0.94
N VAL A 454 2.84 -23.80 -0.34
CA VAL A 454 1.61 -24.18 -1.03
C VAL A 454 1.51 -25.70 -1.08
N PRO A 455 0.35 -26.29 -0.74
CA PRO A 455 0.20 -27.74 -0.76
C PRO A 455 0.26 -28.30 -2.19
N LEU A 456 0.84 -29.49 -2.32
CA LEU A 456 0.96 -30.19 -3.60
C LEU A 456 -0.31 -31.01 -3.89
N VAL A 457 -0.79 -30.95 -5.13
CA VAL A 457 -1.92 -31.74 -5.61
C VAL A 457 -1.42 -32.81 -6.56
N PHE A 458 -1.77 -34.07 -6.30
CA PHE A 458 -1.41 -35.17 -7.18
C PHE A 458 -1.94 -34.94 -8.61
N ASP A 459 -1.08 -35.05 -9.62
CA ASP A 459 -1.47 -34.95 -11.03
C ASP A 459 -1.51 -36.33 -11.69
N ARG A 460 -0.32 -36.94 -11.83
CA ARG A 460 -0.16 -38.23 -12.48
C ARG A 460 1.09 -38.94 -11.99
N ALA A 461 1.14 -40.24 -12.28
CA ALA A 461 2.31 -41.05 -12.05
C ALA A 461 2.64 -41.81 -13.32
N GLU A 462 3.92 -41.88 -13.67
CA GLU A 462 4.41 -42.65 -14.81
C GLU A 462 5.60 -43.51 -14.42
N ARG A 463 5.91 -44.54 -15.22
CA ARG A 463 7.01 -45.45 -14.93
C ARG A 463 7.80 -45.77 -16.19
N ASN A 464 9.09 -45.42 -16.15
CA ASN A 464 10.04 -45.58 -17.25
C ASN A 464 11.15 -46.55 -16.83
N GLY A 465 10.92 -47.85 -17.02
CA GLY A 465 11.87 -48.89 -16.63
C GLY A 465 11.89 -49.11 -15.11
N ALA A 466 13.08 -48.96 -14.49
CA ALA A 466 13.23 -49.11 -13.04
C ALA A 466 12.67 -47.90 -12.29
N THR A 467 12.76 -46.71 -12.88
CA THR A 467 12.39 -45.44 -12.26
C THR A 467 10.91 -45.12 -12.48
N GLY A 468 10.20 -44.81 -11.41
CA GLY A 468 8.86 -44.23 -11.44
C GLY A 468 8.90 -42.73 -11.15
N TYR A 469 8.05 -41.94 -11.79
CA TYR A 469 7.94 -40.50 -11.59
C TYR A 469 6.56 -40.17 -11.04
N ILE A 470 6.52 -39.36 -9.99
CA ILE A 470 5.30 -38.75 -9.48
C ILE A 470 5.32 -37.28 -9.90
N HIS A 471 4.23 -36.86 -10.54
CA HIS A 471 3.97 -35.48 -10.92
C HIS A 471 2.90 -34.90 -9.99
N ALA A 472 3.18 -33.74 -9.42
CA ALA A 472 2.24 -32.98 -8.60
C ALA A 472 2.15 -31.55 -9.14
N ARG A 473 0.94 -31.00 -9.17
CA ARG A 473 0.69 -29.59 -9.49
C ARG A 473 0.79 -28.74 -8.24
N VAL A 474 1.23 -27.51 -8.42
CA VAL A 474 1.17 -26.46 -7.39
C VAL A 474 -0.04 -25.57 -7.71
N PRO A 475 -1.14 -25.65 -6.95
CA PRO A 475 -2.33 -24.82 -7.18
C PRO A 475 -2.01 -23.34 -7.27
N GLY A 476 -2.75 -22.61 -8.12
CA GLY A 476 -2.47 -21.20 -8.41
C GLY A 476 -1.31 -20.98 -9.38
N THR A 477 -0.73 -22.05 -9.95
CA THR A 477 0.44 -21.97 -10.84
C THR A 477 0.36 -22.99 -11.98
N ALA A 478 1.06 -22.72 -13.08
CA ALA A 478 1.28 -23.67 -14.17
C ALA A 478 2.43 -24.64 -13.87
N ALA A 479 3.09 -24.48 -12.72
CA ALA A 479 4.25 -25.28 -12.33
C ALA A 479 3.83 -26.70 -11.94
N ALA A 480 4.65 -27.66 -12.40
CA ALA A 480 4.53 -29.06 -12.02
C ALA A 480 5.84 -29.55 -11.43
N VAL A 481 5.74 -30.12 -10.24
CA VAL A 481 6.85 -30.79 -9.58
C VAL A 481 6.88 -32.22 -10.09
N SER A 482 8.06 -32.69 -10.51
CA SER A 482 8.24 -34.11 -10.86
C SER A 482 9.44 -34.69 -10.14
N LEU A 483 9.19 -35.71 -9.33
CA LEU A 483 10.23 -36.39 -8.54
C LEU A 483 10.28 -37.88 -8.93
N GLY A 484 11.49 -38.41 -9.12
CA GLY A 484 11.74 -39.78 -9.52
C GLY A 484 12.08 -40.71 -8.36
N TRP A 485 11.67 -41.98 -8.44
CA TRP A 485 11.99 -43.08 -7.52
C TRP A 485 12.54 -44.29 -8.26
N ASP A 486 13.75 -44.75 -7.90
CA ASP A 486 14.36 -45.96 -8.48
C ASP A 486 13.90 -47.23 -7.77
N TYR A 487 13.60 -47.15 -6.46
CA TYR A 487 13.17 -48.27 -5.63
C TYR A 487 12.09 -47.81 -4.64
N VAL A 488 10.89 -48.38 -4.75
CA VAL A 488 9.75 -48.10 -3.88
C VAL A 488 9.46 -49.26 -2.95
N ASP A 489 8.94 -48.96 -1.76
CA ASP A 489 8.46 -49.99 -0.84
C ASP A 489 7.13 -50.58 -1.36
N GLY A 490 7.12 -51.89 -1.64
CA GLY A 490 5.94 -52.60 -2.15
C GLY A 490 5.74 -52.48 -3.67
N THR A 491 4.48 -52.47 -4.11
CA THR A 491 4.13 -52.32 -5.53
C THR A 491 4.04 -50.85 -5.91
N TRP A 492 4.39 -50.50 -7.15
CA TRP A 492 4.26 -49.13 -7.67
C TRP A 492 2.86 -48.54 -7.47
N ASP A 493 1.80 -49.30 -7.75
CA ASP A 493 0.43 -48.81 -7.59
C ASP A 493 0.11 -48.48 -6.12
N ALA A 494 0.53 -49.32 -5.17
CA ALA A 494 0.36 -49.06 -3.74
C ALA A 494 1.19 -47.86 -3.26
N PHE A 495 2.38 -47.65 -3.84
CA PHE A 495 3.19 -46.47 -3.57
C PHE A 495 2.50 -45.19 -4.07
N VAL A 496 2.00 -45.19 -5.32
CA VAL A 496 1.26 -44.07 -5.92
C VAL A 496 0.04 -43.71 -5.08
N GLU A 497 -0.76 -44.70 -4.68
CA GLU A 497 -1.94 -44.46 -3.83
C GLU A 497 -1.56 -43.95 -2.43
N GLY A 498 -0.45 -44.42 -1.87
CA GLY A 498 0.10 -43.89 -0.61
C GLY A 498 0.50 -42.41 -0.72
N VAL A 499 1.16 -42.01 -1.82
CA VAL A 499 1.50 -40.60 -2.09
C VAL A 499 0.25 -39.76 -2.31
N ARG A 500 -0.72 -40.24 -3.10
CA ARG A 500 -2.01 -39.57 -3.32
C ARG A 500 -2.71 -39.28 -1.99
N ALA A 501 -2.90 -40.31 -1.15
CA ALA A 501 -3.57 -40.17 0.14
C ALA A 501 -2.82 -39.22 1.09
N ARG A 502 -1.48 -39.24 1.06
CA ARG A 502 -0.65 -38.30 1.83
C ARG A 502 -0.85 -36.85 1.40
N LEU A 503 -0.87 -36.59 0.09
CA LEU A 503 -1.12 -35.24 -0.45
C LEU A 503 -2.54 -34.76 -0.11
N GLU A 504 -3.54 -35.62 -0.28
CA GLU A 504 -4.94 -35.30 0.07
C GLU A 504 -5.11 -34.97 1.56
N ALA A 505 -4.42 -35.69 2.46
CA ALA A 505 -4.48 -35.44 3.90
C ALA A 505 -3.75 -34.17 4.36
N ALA A 506 -2.86 -33.62 3.53
CA ALA A 506 -2.03 -32.45 3.84
C ALA A 506 -2.60 -31.14 3.30
N LEU A 507 -3.66 -31.18 2.48
CA LEU A 507 -4.33 -29.98 2.01
C LEU A 507 -4.93 -29.23 3.23
N PRO A 508 -4.63 -27.92 3.41
CA PRO A 508 -5.35 -27.09 4.35
C PRO A 508 -6.85 -27.18 4.05
N ARG A 509 -7.71 -27.05 5.06
CA ARG A 509 -9.14 -26.86 4.79
C ARG A 509 -9.24 -25.60 3.92
N PRO A 510 -9.75 -25.69 2.68
CA PRO A 510 -9.74 -24.55 1.78
C PRO A 510 -10.56 -23.41 2.38
N THR A 511 -10.04 -22.19 2.35
CA THR A 511 -10.80 -21.00 2.72
C THR A 511 -10.65 -19.97 1.61
N GLY A 512 -11.66 -19.91 0.74
CA GLY A 512 -11.95 -18.76 -0.13
C GLY A 512 -10.98 -18.47 -1.27
N ILE A 513 -11.53 -18.21 -2.47
CA ILE A 513 -10.93 -17.31 -3.45
C ILE A 513 -11.68 -16.00 -3.27
N PHE A 514 -10.94 -14.91 -3.25
CA PHE A 514 -11.47 -13.59 -3.49
C PHE A 514 -11.00 -13.17 -4.88
N GLU A 515 -11.93 -12.88 -5.79
CA GLU A 515 -11.60 -12.17 -7.00
C GLU A 515 -12.55 -10.98 -7.14
N SER A 516 -11.97 -9.79 -7.09
CA SER A 516 -12.65 -8.53 -7.37
C SER A 516 -12.06 -7.96 -8.66
N SER A 517 -12.69 -8.29 -9.78
CA SER A 517 -12.69 -7.37 -10.91
C SER A 517 -14.04 -7.53 -11.59
N TYR A 518 -14.85 -6.50 -11.43
CA TYR A 518 -16.18 -6.48 -12.00
C TYR A 518 -16.09 -6.22 -13.50
N GLN A 519 -16.71 -7.12 -14.26
CA GLN A 519 -16.64 -7.22 -15.72
C GLN A 519 -17.08 -5.93 -16.43
N GLU A 520 -16.32 -5.52 -17.43
CA GLU A 520 -16.83 -4.62 -18.45
C GLU A 520 -17.72 -5.45 -19.37
N LEU A 521 -19.01 -5.22 -19.27
CA LEU A 521 -20.00 -5.80 -20.16
C LEU A 521 -19.68 -5.35 -21.59
N ALA A 522 -19.44 -6.28 -22.53
CA ALA A 522 -19.26 -5.95 -23.95
C ALA A 522 -20.51 -5.33 -24.63
N THR A 523 -21.59 -5.11 -23.87
CA THR A 523 -22.88 -4.56 -24.31
C THR A 523 -23.43 -3.65 -23.20
N PRO A 524 -24.15 -2.55 -23.50
CA PRO A 524 -24.77 -1.70 -22.47
C PRO A 524 -25.56 -2.54 -21.47
N ALA A 525 -25.29 -2.35 -20.17
CA ALA A 525 -25.93 -3.14 -19.12
C ALA A 525 -27.45 -2.99 -19.13
N SER A 526 -27.94 -1.81 -19.54
CA SER A 526 -29.35 -1.47 -19.50
C SER A 526 -29.69 -0.23 -20.33
N ASP A 527 -30.91 -0.17 -20.85
CA ASP A 527 -31.52 1.06 -21.39
C ASP A 527 -32.20 1.89 -20.28
N ALA A 528 -31.98 1.55 -19.00
CA ALA A 528 -32.52 2.28 -17.86
C ALA A 528 -32.15 3.77 -17.90
N PRO A 529 -33.00 4.65 -17.35
CA PRO A 529 -32.63 6.05 -17.18
C PRO A 529 -31.45 6.17 -16.21
N VAL A 530 -30.53 7.10 -16.51
CA VAL A 530 -29.44 7.42 -15.60
C VAL A 530 -30.01 8.12 -14.36
N SER A 531 -29.80 7.53 -13.19
CA SER A 531 -30.11 8.15 -11.90
C SER A 531 -29.15 9.30 -11.61
N ARG A 532 -29.68 10.42 -11.12
CA ARG A 532 -28.93 11.66 -10.85
C ARG A 532 -29.22 12.25 -9.48
N GLU A 533 -29.96 11.51 -8.66
CA GLU A 533 -30.39 11.90 -7.32
C GLU A 533 -30.15 10.72 -6.38
N ALA A 534 -29.92 11.00 -5.09
CA ALA A 534 -29.85 9.94 -4.07
C ALA A 534 -31.26 9.44 -3.75
N PRO A 535 -31.59 8.15 -3.96
CA PRO A 535 -32.87 7.59 -3.53
C PRO A 535 -32.96 7.55 -2.00
N GLU A 536 -34.16 7.75 -1.45
CA GLU A 536 -34.38 7.48 -0.02
C GLU A 536 -34.41 5.96 0.21
N VAL A 537 -33.50 5.47 1.07
CA VAL A 537 -33.41 4.07 1.46
C VAL A 537 -33.41 3.96 2.99
N ASP A 538 -34.11 2.96 3.54
CA ASP A 538 -34.12 2.65 4.97
C ASP A 538 -33.11 1.53 5.25
N PHE A 539 -31.84 1.81 4.98
CA PHE A 539 -30.72 0.90 5.19
C PHE A 539 -29.49 1.72 5.62
N PRO A 540 -28.57 1.15 6.42
CA PRO A 540 -27.29 1.80 6.73
C PRO A 540 -26.52 2.16 5.46
N LEU A 541 -25.94 3.36 5.43
CA LEU A 541 -25.07 3.85 4.36
C LEU A 541 -23.67 4.10 4.92
N PRO A 542 -22.60 3.81 4.15
CA PRO A 542 -21.24 4.13 4.55
C PRO A 542 -21.00 5.64 4.47
N ASP A 543 -20.74 6.27 5.62
CA ASP A 543 -20.48 7.71 5.73
C ASP A 543 -18.99 8.06 5.63
N GLU A 544 -18.11 7.07 5.73
CA GLU A 544 -16.65 7.22 5.71
C GLU A 544 -16.08 7.77 4.39
N PHE A 545 -16.87 7.72 3.30
CA PHE A 545 -16.49 8.27 2.00
C PHE A 545 -17.13 9.64 1.69
N GLY A 546 -17.90 10.20 2.64
CA GLY A 546 -18.64 11.44 2.47
C GLY A 546 -19.87 11.32 1.56
N GLU A 547 -20.39 12.46 1.08
CA GLU A 547 -21.66 12.54 0.34
C GLU A 547 -21.70 11.64 -0.90
N ILE A 548 -20.57 11.49 -1.60
CA ILE A 548 -20.48 10.62 -2.79
C ILE A 548 -20.66 9.14 -2.42
N GLY A 549 -20.13 8.70 -1.28
CA GLY A 549 -20.29 7.32 -0.79
C GLY A 549 -21.74 6.99 -0.50
N GLU A 550 -22.41 7.85 0.25
CA GLU A 550 -23.83 7.74 0.57
C GLU A 550 -24.68 7.76 -0.71
N TYR A 551 -24.38 8.66 -1.66
CA TYR A 551 -25.07 8.76 -2.94
C TYR A 551 -24.97 7.47 -3.76
N VAL A 552 -23.76 6.91 -3.89
CA VAL A 552 -23.56 5.65 -4.62
C VAL A 552 -24.25 4.51 -3.89
N ALA A 553 -24.04 4.36 -2.58
CA ALA A 553 -24.63 3.28 -1.78
C ALA A 553 -26.17 3.29 -1.84
N ALA A 554 -26.80 4.46 -1.71
CA ALA A 554 -28.25 4.60 -1.79
C ALA A 554 -28.80 4.19 -3.17
N ASN A 555 -28.09 4.56 -4.25
CA ASN A 555 -28.45 4.14 -5.61
C ASN A 555 -28.30 2.62 -5.81
N LEU A 556 -27.23 2.02 -5.27
CA LEU A 556 -26.99 0.58 -5.34
C LEU A 556 -28.08 -0.20 -4.59
N ILE A 557 -28.40 0.20 -3.36
CA ILE A 557 -29.45 -0.42 -2.54
C ILE A 557 -30.82 -0.31 -3.23
N ALA A 558 -31.10 0.81 -3.89
CA ALA A 558 -32.34 1.01 -4.64
C ALA A 558 -32.44 0.15 -5.92
N GLY A 559 -31.33 -0.46 -6.37
CA GLY A 559 -31.29 -1.29 -7.58
C GLY A 559 -31.20 -0.47 -8.87
N ASN A 560 -30.69 0.76 -8.80
CA ASN A 560 -30.49 1.57 -10.01
C ASN A 560 -29.35 0.98 -10.84
N GLU A 561 -29.61 0.73 -12.11
CA GLU A 561 -28.67 0.08 -13.03
C GLU A 561 -27.72 1.08 -13.71
N ARG A 562 -28.03 2.38 -13.67
CA ARG A 562 -27.20 3.45 -14.25
C ARG A 562 -27.19 4.66 -13.33
N ILE A 563 -26.00 5.10 -12.91
CA ILE A 563 -25.82 6.12 -11.86
C ILE A 563 -24.83 7.18 -12.38
N ASP A 564 -25.23 8.45 -12.37
CA ASP A 564 -24.39 9.59 -12.75
C ASP A 564 -23.35 9.84 -11.64
N MET A 565 -22.08 9.49 -11.89
CA MET A 565 -20.98 9.65 -10.93
C MET A 565 -20.50 11.09 -10.82
N ASP A 566 -20.88 11.97 -11.76
CA ASP A 566 -20.57 13.40 -11.73
C ASP A 566 -21.69 14.23 -11.07
N ALA A 567 -22.77 13.59 -10.59
CA ALA A 567 -23.86 14.27 -9.89
C ALA A 567 -23.46 14.82 -8.52
N VAL A 568 -22.45 14.21 -7.89
CA VAL A 568 -21.85 14.61 -6.61
C VAL A 568 -20.34 14.70 -6.80
N ALA A 569 -19.67 15.61 -6.10
CA ALA A 569 -18.22 15.75 -6.21
C ALA A 569 -17.52 14.47 -5.72
N ASN A 570 -16.77 13.81 -6.61
CA ASN A 570 -15.99 12.63 -6.28
C ASN A 570 -14.50 12.98 -6.14
N PRO A 571 -13.94 13.01 -4.93
CA PRO A 571 -12.51 13.29 -4.73
C PRO A 571 -11.59 12.08 -4.95
N PHE A 572 -12.13 10.90 -5.24
CA PHE A 572 -11.41 9.63 -5.33
C PHE A 572 -11.41 9.09 -6.77
N ALA A 573 -10.51 8.16 -7.07
CA ALA A 573 -10.62 7.36 -8.29
C ALA A 573 -12.01 6.66 -8.31
N PRO A 574 -12.80 6.81 -9.38
CA PRO A 574 -14.15 6.25 -9.43
C PRO A 574 -14.20 4.74 -9.21
N GLY A 575 -13.22 3.99 -9.72
CA GLY A 575 -13.13 2.54 -9.49
C GLY A 575 -12.95 2.19 -8.02
N GLU A 576 -11.95 2.79 -7.36
CA GLU A 576 -11.67 2.59 -5.93
C GLU A 576 -12.87 2.92 -5.05
N LEU A 577 -13.53 4.06 -5.32
CA LEU A 577 -14.73 4.46 -4.60
C LEU A 577 -15.85 3.43 -4.74
N VAL A 578 -16.14 2.98 -5.96
CA VAL A 578 -17.23 2.02 -6.20
C VAL A 578 -16.94 0.69 -5.51
N GLU A 579 -15.70 0.19 -5.57
CA GLU A 579 -15.32 -1.03 -4.85
C GLU A 579 -15.42 -0.87 -3.34
N ALA A 580 -14.95 0.25 -2.80
CA ALA A 580 -15.03 0.57 -1.38
C ALA A 580 -16.49 0.63 -0.90
N VAL A 581 -17.35 1.35 -1.64
CA VAL A 581 -18.78 1.47 -1.33
C VAL A 581 -19.48 0.12 -1.39
N ILE A 582 -19.26 -0.68 -2.45
CA ILE A 582 -19.85 -2.03 -2.54
C ILE A 582 -19.41 -2.89 -1.35
N SER A 583 -18.13 -2.86 -1.01
CA SER A 583 -17.55 -3.68 0.05
C SER A 583 -18.09 -3.33 1.44
N GLN A 584 -18.32 -2.04 1.71
CA GLN A 584 -18.88 -1.58 2.99
C GLN A 584 -20.41 -1.53 3.01
N THR A 585 -21.08 -1.91 1.90
CA THR A 585 -22.55 -1.91 1.78
C THR A 585 -23.08 -3.33 1.51
N PRO A 586 -23.26 -4.18 2.55
CA PRO A 586 -23.77 -5.55 2.39
C PRO A 586 -25.12 -5.66 1.66
N TYR A 587 -25.93 -4.60 1.68
CA TYR A 587 -27.23 -4.52 1.02
C TYR A 587 -27.17 -4.17 -0.47
N ALA A 588 -26.02 -3.79 -1.02
CA ALA A 588 -25.89 -3.38 -2.43
C ALA A 588 -26.17 -4.53 -3.42
N MET A 589 -25.86 -5.77 -3.02
CA MET A 589 -26.10 -7.00 -3.81
C MET A 589 -25.64 -6.90 -5.28
N VAL A 590 -24.55 -6.18 -5.56
CA VAL A 590 -24.02 -5.99 -6.92
C VAL A 590 -23.45 -7.31 -7.44
N ARG A 591 -23.77 -7.66 -8.69
CA ARG A 591 -23.13 -8.79 -9.40
C ARG A 591 -21.94 -8.29 -10.20
N THR A 592 -22.16 -7.30 -11.05
CA THR A 592 -21.11 -6.67 -11.87
C THR A 592 -21.36 -5.18 -12.02
N TYR A 593 -20.31 -4.41 -12.24
CA TYR A 593 -20.40 -3.00 -12.61
C TYR A 593 -19.34 -2.64 -13.65
N SER A 594 -19.57 -1.52 -14.33
CA SER A 594 -18.62 -0.87 -15.24
C SER A 594 -18.76 0.65 -15.17
N LEU A 595 -17.70 1.37 -15.50
CA LEU A 595 -17.70 2.82 -15.60
C LEU A 595 -17.64 3.21 -17.08
N ARG A 596 -18.54 4.09 -17.53
CA ARG A 596 -18.63 4.52 -18.93
C ARG A 596 -18.78 6.01 -19.09
N GLN A 597 -18.10 6.55 -20.09
CA GLN A 597 -18.34 7.93 -20.53
C GLN A 597 -19.56 7.99 -21.45
N ILE A 598 -20.62 8.66 -21.00
CA ILE A 598 -21.87 8.82 -21.74
C ILE A 598 -22.27 10.29 -21.73
N GLU A 599 -22.34 10.91 -22.91
CA GLU A 599 -22.68 12.35 -23.05
C GLU A 599 -21.82 13.25 -22.15
N GLU A 600 -20.50 13.04 -22.13
CA GLU A 600 -19.51 13.77 -21.32
C GLU A 600 -19.66 13.59 -19.80
N ARG A 601 -20.38 12.55 -19.35
CA ARG A 601 -20.49 12.18 -17.93
C ARG A 601 -19.95 10.80 -17.68
N LEU A 602 -19.33 10.61 -16.53
CA LEU A 602 -19.03 9.29 -16.02
C LEU A 602 -20.30 8.66 -15.44
N VAL A 603 -20.71 7.53 -16.01
CA VAL A 603 -21.86 6.75 -15.58
C VAL A 603 -21.38 5.41 -15.05
N LEU A 604 -21.77 5.07 -13.83
CA LEU A 604 -21.64 3.74 -13.27
C LEU A 604 -22.82 2.89 -13.77
N GLU A 605 -22.53 1.89 -14.61
CA GLU A 605 -23.49 0.87 -15.03
C GLU A 605 -23.37 -0.34 -14.10
N VAL A 606 -24.48 -0.77 -13.53
CA VAL A 606 -24.55 -1.84 -12.52
C VAL A 606 -25.51 -2.91 -12.98
N ASP A 607 -25.09 -4.14 -12.77
CA ASP A 607 -25.87 -5.33 -13.02
C ASP A 607 -26.03 -6.11 -11.71
N TYR A 608 -27.27 -6.53 -11.45
CA TYR A 608 -27.67 -7.21 -10.23
C TYR A 608 -27.94 -8.70 -10.50
N PRO A 609 -27.73 -9.58 -9.50
CA PRO A 609 -28.02 -11.01 -9.63
C PRO A 609 -29.52 -11.32 -9.53
N LEU A 610 -30.33 -10.36 -9.05
CA LEU A 610 -31.76 -10.50 -8.80
C LEU A 610 -32.53 -9.35 -9.43
N PRO A 611 -33.76 -9.57 -9.91
CA PRO A 611 -34.67 -8.47 -10.23
C PRO A 611 -34.88 -7.56 -9.00
N VAL A 612 -34.98 -6.24 -9.22
CA VAL A 612 -35.06 -5.23 -8.14
C VAL A 612 -36.11 -5.55 -7.06
N GLU A 613 -37.28 -6.06 -7.44
CA GLU A 613 -38.34 -6.40 -6.47
C GLU A 613 -37.96 -7.61 -5.59
N GLU A 614 -37.25 -8.59 -6.15
CA GLU A 614 -36.74 -9.73 -5.38
C GLU A 614 -35.54 -9.32 -4.53
N MET A 615 -34.66 -8.46 -5.05
CA MET A 615 -33.58 -7.86 -4.28
C MET A 615 -34.11 -7.13 -3.04
N ARG A 616 -35.12 -6.27 -3.20
CA ARG A 616 -35.78 -5.58 -2.09
C ARG A 616 -36.33 -6.55 -1.05
N ARG A 617 -37.00 -7.62 -1.47
CA ARG A 617 -37.50 -8.66 -0.55
C ARG A 617 -36.35 -9.28 0.26
N VAL A 618 -35.27 -9.67 -0.40
CA VAL A 618 -34.11 -10.29 0.28
C VAL A 618 -33.45 -9.30 1.24
N GLN A 619 -33.27 -8.04 0.84
CA GLN A 619 -32.73 -6.98 1.70
C GLN A 619 -33.59 -6.79 2.98
N GLU A 620 -34.91 -6.68 2.83
CA GLU A 620 -35.85 -6.51 3.94
C GLU A 620 -35.87 -7.74 4.88
N GLU A 621 -35.90 -8.96 4.34
CA GLU A 621 -35.86 -10.19 5.12
C GLU A 621 -34.53 -10.33 5.88
N THR A 622 -33.41 -10.00 5.22
CA THR A 622 -32.07 -10.04 5.82
C THR A 622 -31.95 -9.02 6.95
N ARG A 623 -32.40 -7.79 6.74
CA ARG A 623 -32.39 -6.74 7.78
C ARG A 623 -33.27 -7.12 8.96
N ALA A 624 -34.49 -7.62 8.70
CA ALA A 624 -35.39 -8.06 9.77
C ALA A 624 -34.77 -9.21 10.59
N LYS A 625 -34.07 -10.15 9.93
CA LYS A 625 -33.33 -11.21 10.60
C LYS A 625 -32.18 -10.65 11.44
N ALA A 626 -31.38 -9.73 10.90
CA ALA A 626 -30.29 -9.09 11.62
C ALA A 626 -30.77 -8.37 12.88
N GLN A 627 -31.84 -7.57 12.78
CA GLN A 627 -32.47 -6.91 13.92
C GLN A 627 -32.96 -7.89 14.98
N ALA A 628 -33.55 -9.02 14.54
CA ALA A 628 -33.97 -10.07 15.46
C ALA A 628 -32.78 -10.71 16.20
N VAL A 629 -31.66 -10.94 15.50
CA VAL A 629 -30.43 -11.47 16.09
C VAL A 629 -29.83 -10.49 17.09
N VAL A 630 -29.67 -9.21 16.72
CA VAL A 630 -29.17 -8.16 17.61
C VAL A 630 -30.04 -8.08 18.87
N ALA A 631 -31.37 -8.08 18.71
CA ALA A 631 -32.30 -8.07 19.85
C ALA A 631 -32.24 -9.34 20.73
N GLU A 632 -31.78 -10.47 20.18
CA GLU A 632 -31.61 -11.73 20.91
C GLU A 632 -30.34 -11.72 21.77
N VAL A 633 -29.22 -11.26 21.19
CA VAL A 633 -27.89 -11.44 21.80
C VAL A 633 -27.34 -10.19 22.48
N VAL A 634 -27.77 -9.00 22.07
CA VAL A 634 -27.33 -7.72 22.64
C VAL A 634 -28.27 -7.28 23.76
N ARG A 635 -27.69 -6.93 24.91
CA ARG A 635 -28.41 -6.54 26.12
C ARG A 635 -27.94 -5.18 26.62
N ASP A 636 -28.82 -4.45 27.29
CA ASP A 636 -28.49 -3.17 27.92
C ASP A 636 -27.24 -3.28 28.81
N GLY A 637 -26.24 -2.44 28.53
CA GLY A 637 -25.01 -2.32 29.32
C GLY A 637 -23.87 -3.25 28.91
N MET A 638 -23.99 -3.98 27.81
CA MET A 638 -22.84 -4.68 27.20
C MET A 638 -21.80 -3.68 26.69
N SER A 639 -20.51 -4.05 26.80
CA SER A 639 -19.42 -3.29 26.18
C SER A 639 -19.40 -3.50 24.66
N GLU A 640 -18.68 -2.66 23.92
CA GLU A 640 -18.42 -2.87 22.48
C GLU A 640 -17.86 -4.28 22.24
N ARG A 641 -16.85 -4.68 23.03
CA ARG A 641 -16.22 -5.99 22.96
C ARG A 641 -17.19 -7.14 23.24
N ASP A 642 -17.99 -7.04 24.29
CA ASP A 642 -18.96 -8.10 24.63
C ASP A 642 -20.07 -8.19 23.57
N THR A 643 -20.46 -7.05 22.98
CA THR A 643 -21.46 -6.99 21.90
C THR A 643 -20.91 -7.66 20.66
N ALA A 644 -19.74 -7.25 20.18
CA ALA A 644 -19.02 -7.86 19.05
C ALA A 644 -18.83 -9.38 19.24
N LEU A 645 -18.43 -9.81 20.44
CA LEU A 645 -18.26 -11.23 20.76
C LEU A 645 -19.57 -11.99 20.65
N ALA A 646 -20.68 -11.43 21.16
CA ALA A 646 -21.99 -12.07 21.08
C ALA A 646 -22.51 -12.19 19.64
N LEU A 647 -22.20 -11.23 18.77
CA LEU A 647 -22.54 -11.30 17.35
C LEU A 647 -21.70 -12.38 16.63
N ASN A 648 -20.39 -12.41 16.88
CA ASN A 648 -19.49 -13.45 16.37
C ASN A 648 -19.95 -14.85 16.81
N ASP A 649 -20.22 -15.03 18.12
CA ASP A 649 -20.68 -16.29 18.69
C ASP A 649 -22.01 -16.75 18.08
N TRP A 650 -22.90 -15.80 17.76
CA TRP A 650 -24.15 -16.12 17.08
C TRP A 650 -23.91 -16.66 15.68
N ILE A 651 -23.03 -16.04 14.89
CA ILE A 651 -22.69 -16.53 13.53
C ILE A 651 -22.09 -17.94 13.62
N VAL A 652 -21.08 -18.14 14.46
CA VAL A 652 -20.42 -19.44 14.67
C VAL A 652 -21.40 -20.53 15.09
N ALA A 653 -22.45 -20.19 15.83
CA ALA A 653 -23.46 -21.16 16.27
C ALA A 653 -24.55 -21.47 15.22
N HIS A 654 -24.66 -20.68 14.15
CA HIS A 654 -25.80 -20.74 13.21
C HIS A 654 -25.41 -20.83 11.73
N ALA A 655 -24.11 -20.82 11.42
CA ALA A 655 -23.59 -20.93 10.07
C ALA A 655 -22.70 -22.18 9.91
N GLU A 656 -22.62 -22.69 8.69
CA GLU A 656 -21.63 -23.69 8.29
C GLU A 656 -20.90 -23.23 7.01
N TYR A 657 -19.62 -23.61 6.87
CA TYR A 657 -18.85 -23.26 5.70
C TYR A 657 -19.32 -24.04 4.45
N ASP A 658 -19.66 -23.31 3.38
CA ASP A 658 -20.18 -23.88 2.14
C ASP A 658 -19.08 -24.37 1.19
N TYR A 659 -18.49 -25.52 1.52
CA TYR A 659 -17.48 -26.16 0.67
C TYR A 659 -18.01 -26.55 -0.72
N VAL A 660 -19.32 -26.78 -0.86
CA VAL A 660 -19.92 -27.16 -2.14
C VAL A 660 -19.95 -25.96 -3.09
N ALA A 661 -20.40 -24.80 -2.61
CA ALA A 661 -20.38 -23.56 -3.36
C ALA A 661 -18.94 -23.15 -3.67
N PHE A 662 -18.06 -23.22 -2.67
CA PHE A 662 -16.63 -22.96 -2.82
C PHE A 662 -16.03 -23.82 -3.95
N ASP A 663 -16.06 -25.15 -3.82
CA ASP A 663 -15.43 -26.06 -4.80
C ASP A 663 -16.03 -25.92 -6.21
N ALA A 664 -17.35 -25.65 -6.31
CA ALA A 664 -18.01 -25.46 -7.60
C ALA A 664 -17.49 -24.22 -8.34
N VAL A 665 -17.30 -23.13 -7.60
CA VAL A 665 -16.81 -21.85 -8.14
C VAL A 665 -15.30 -21.92 -8.41
N GLN A 666 -14.54 -22.62 -7.57
CA GLN A 666 -13.13 -22.92 -7.82
C GLN A 666 -12.93 -23.68 -9.13
N ALA A 667 -13.78 -24.68 -9.40
CA ALA A 667 -13.68 -25.51 -10.59
C ALA A 667 -14.14 -24.79 -11.87
N ASP A 668 -15.06 -23.83 -11.74
CA ASP A 668 -15.67 -23.10 -12.85
C ASP A 668 -16.15 -21.73 -12.36
N ARG A 669 -15.30 -20.72 -12.56
CA ARG A 669 -15.55 -19.34 -12.10
C ARG A 669 -16.83 -18.74 -12.66
N SER A 670 -17.33 -19.21 -13.81
CA SER A 670 -18.61 -18.73 -14.36
C SER A 670 -19.80 -19.02 -13.44
N ARG A 671 -19.64 -19.95 -12.51
CA ARG A 671 -20.65 -20.34 -11.51
C ARG A 671 -20.73 -19.41 -10.31
N TRP A 672 -19.79 -18.48 -10.16
CA TRP A 672 -19.79 -17.51 -9.06
C TRP A 672 -21.15 -16.80 -8.93
N TYR A 673 -21.74 -16.47 -10.07
CA TYR A 673 -23.02 -15.77 -10.15
C TYR A 673 -24.23 -16.68 -10.32
N ALA A 674 -24.03 -18.00 -10.33
CA ALA A 674 -25.14 -18.92 -10.44
C ALA A 674 -26.03 -18.78 -9.20
N PRO A 675 -27.37 -18.66 -9.34
CA PRO A 675 -28.26 -18.40 -8.22
C PRO A 675 -28.15 -19.41 -7.06
N GLU A 676 -27.72 -20.64 -7.36
CA GLU A 676 -27.46 -21.69 -6.36
C GLU A 676 -26.20 -21.48 -5.51
N TYR A 677 -25.21 -20.70 -5.97
CA TYR A 677 -23.92 -20.51 -5.29
C TYR A 677 -23.69 -19.06 -4.85
N ALA A 678 -24.20 -18.09 -5.59
CA ALA A 678 -24.03 -16.66 -5.32
C ALA A 678 -24.36 -16.24 -3.87
N PRO A 679 -25.40 -16.79 -3.20
CA PRO A 679 -25.69 -16.45 -1.81
C PRO A 679 -24.55 -16.75 -0.83
N ALA A 680 -23.66 -17.71 -1.13
CA ALA A 680 -22.58 -18.09 -0.22
C ALA A 680 -21.55 -16.95 0.01
N TRP A 681 -21.45 -15.99 -0.91
CA TRP A 681 -20.59 -14.81 -0.80
C TRP A 681 -21.33 -13.56 -0.28
N ARG A 682 -22.57 -13.69 0.19
CA ARG A 682 -23.40 -12.58 0.66
C ARG A 682 -23.86 -12.79 2.10
N ALA A 683 -24.25 -11.71 2.77
CA ALA A 683 -24.76 -11.77 4.14
C ALA A 683 -26.05 -12.61 4.27
N ASP A 684 -26.91 -12.62 3.25
CA ASP A 684 -28.18 -13.38 3.26
C ASP A 684 -27.95 -14.90 3.26
N GLY A 685 -26.87 -15.39 2.65
CA GLY A 685 -26.49 -16.82 2.72
C GLY A 685 -26.28 -17.28 4.16
N ILE A 686 -25.63 -16.45 4.98
CA ILE A 686 -25.42 -16.73 6.40
C ILE A 686 -26.69 -16.49 7.22
N LEU A 687 -27.27 -15.29 7.15
CA LEU A 687 -28.36 -14.89 8.04
C LEU A 687 -29.67 -15.63 7.76
N LEU A 688 -29.98 -15.91 6.50
CA LEU A 688 -31.21 -16.59 6.08
C LEU A 688 -30.97 -18.06 5.73
N GLY A 689 -29.84 -18.36 5.06
CA GLY A 689 -29.51 -19.71 4.60
C GLY A 689 -28.75 -20.59 5.61
N GLY A 690 -28.04 -20.00 6.57
CA GLY A 690 -27.18 -20.70 7.52
C GLY A 690 -25.92 -21.31 6.90
N SER A 691 -25.51 -20.87 5.70
CA SER A 691 -24.36 -21.42 4.98
C SER A 691 -23.69 -20.35 4.13
N GLY A 692 -22.37 -20.32 4.09
CA GLY A 692 -21.62 -19.39 3.23
C GLY A 692 -20.12 -19.60 3.28
N VAL A 693 -19.37 -18.73 2.62
CA VAL A 693 -17.91 -18.70 2.65
C VAL A 693 -17.42 -17.42 3.34
N CYS A 694 -16.10 -17.21 3.42
CA CYS A 694 -15.48 -16.12 4.18
C CYS A 694 -16.11 -14.74 3.95
N ALA A 695 -16.39 -14.37 2.70
CA ALA A 695 -17.06 -13.11 2.37
C ALA A 695 -18.48 -13.02 2.96
N GLY A 696 -19.26 -14.10 2.87
CA GLY A 696 -20.60 -14.17 3.48
C GLY A 696 -20.56 -14.03 5.00
N TYR A 697 -19.62 -14.71 5.66
CA TYR A 697 -19.39 -14.59 7.11
C TYR A 697 -19.03 -13.16 7.51
N ALA A 698 -18.07 -12.55 6.82
CA ALA A 698 -17.60 -11.19 7.12
C ALA A 698 -18.65 -10.11 6.85
N LEU A 699 -19.43 -10.24 5.76
CA LEU A 699 -20.54 -9.32 5.45
C LEU A 699 -21.71 -9.49 6.42
N ALA A 700 -22.02 -10.72 6.85
CA ALA A 700 -23.04 -10.95 7.87
C ALA A 700 -22.64 -10.34 9.22
N TYR A 701 -21.37 -10.46 9.61
CA TYR A 701 -20.85 -9.84 10.82
C TYR A 701 -20.84 -8.31 10.74
N LYS A 702 -20.42 -7.72 9.60
CA LYS A 702 -20.54 -6.28 9.33
C LYS A 702 -21.97 -5.79 9.51
N LEU A 703 -22.92 -6.46 8.87
CA LEU A 703 -24.34 -6.10 8.93
C LEU A 703 -24.90 -6.19 10.36
N LEU A 704 -24.59 -7.26 11.09
CA LEU A 704 -24.97 -7.38 12.50
C LEU A 704 -24.33 -6.29 13.37
N SER A 705 -23.09 -5.91 13.09
CA SER A 705 -22.37 -4.84 13.79
C SER A 705 -23.02 -3.49 13.54
N ASP A 706 -23.38 -3.19 12.28
CA ASP A 706 -24.07 -1.95 11.91
C ASP A 706 -25.43 -1.83 12.63
N GLU A 707 -26.23 -2.90 12.63
CA GLU A 707 -27.53 -2.92 13.33
C GLU A 707 -27.37 -2.85 14.86
N ALA A 708 -26.22 -3.28 15.41
CA ALA A 708 -25.89 -3.15 16.83
C ALA A 708 -25.22 -1.81 17.19
N GLY A 709 -24.88 -0.97 16.21
CA GLY A 709 -24.15 0.28 16.41
C GLY A 709 -22.69 0.09 16.79
N ILE A 710 -22.06 -1.01 16.37
CA ILE A 710 -20.64 -1.29 16.56
C ILE A 710 -19.91 -0.95 15.26
N GLU A 711 -18.93 -0.04 15.33
CA GLU A 711 -18.08 0.31 14.19
C GLU A 711 -17.27 -0.92 13.75
N SER A 712 -17.58 -1.41 12.57
CA SER A 712 -16.88 -2.54 11.94
C SER A 712 -16.77 -2.28 10.46
N VAL A 713 -15.67 -2.72 9.85
CA VAL A 713 -15.45 -2.68 8.40
C VAL A 713 -15.22 -4.09 7.88
N TYR A 714 -15.72 -4.35 6.67
CA TYR A 714 -15.37 -5.53 5.89
C TYR A 714 -13.97 -5.33 5.32
N VAL A 715 -13.10 -6.33 5.43
CA VAL A 715 -11.73 -6.25 4.91
C VAL A 715 -11.41 -7.47 4.07
N VAL A 716 -10.54 -7.27 3.08
CA VAL A 716 -10.04 -8.34 2.23
C VAL A 716 -8.53 -8.37 2.26
N GLY A 717 -7.99 -9.53 1.92
CA GLY A 717 -6.56 -9.74 1.81
C GLY A 717 -6.27 -11.20 1.53
N ASN A 718 -5.14 -11.69 2.03
CA ASN A 718 -4.74 -13.07 1.87
C ASN A 718 -4.65 -13.78 3.21
N ALA A 719 -5.00 -15.06 3.23
CA ALA A 719 -4.69 -15.98 4.31
C ALA A 719 -4.08 -17.24 3.70
N ASN A 720 -2.85 -17.60 4.11
CA ASN A 720 -2.09 -18.73 3.53
C ASN A 720 -2.02 -18.70 1.99
N ALA A 721 -1.69 -17.52 1.43
CA ALA A 721 -1.62 -17.27 -0.02
C ALA A 721 -2.93 -17.51 -0.81
N SER A 722 -4.08 -17.52 -0.13
CA SER A 722 -5.41 -17.58 -0.74
C SER A 722 -6.22 -16.34 -0.35
N GLY A 723 -7.02 -15.81 -1.29
CA GLY A 723 -7.85 -14.63 -1.03
C GLY A 723 -8.87 -14.90 0.08
N HIS A 724 -8.89 -14.05 1.10
CA HIS A 724 -9.71 -14.20 2.29
C HIS A 724 -10.40 -12.89 2.67
N ALA A 725 -11.49 -13.01 3.43
CA ALA A 725 -12.27 -11.88 3.89
C ALA A 725 -12.62 -12.03 5.36
N TRP A 726 -12.48 -10.95 6.11
CA TRP A 726 -12.74 -10.88 7.54
C TRP A 726 -13.21 -9.47 7.91
N ASN A 727 -13.19 -9.13 9.19
CA ASN A 727 -13.57 -7.80 9.67
C ASN A 727 -12.48 -7.17 10.51
N LYS A 728 -12.48 -5.83 10.51
CA LYS A 728 -11.89 -5.05 11.59
C LYS A 728 -13.00 -4.36 12.34
N THR A 729 -12.95 -4.42 13.66
CA THR A 729 -13.98 -3.87 14.54
C THR A 729 -13.33 -2.95 15.57
N PHE A 730 -13.87 -1.76 15.72
CA PHE A 730 -13.42 -0.81 16.73
C PHE A 730 -13.99 -1.21 18.09
N MET A 731 -13.10 -1.62 19.00
CA MET A 731 -13.43 -2.06 20.34
C MET A 731 -12.36 -1.58 21.31
N ASP A 732 -12.76 -1.21 22.52
CA ASP A 732 -11.81 -0.80 23.57
C ASP A 732 -10.92 0.40 23.14
N GLY A 733 -11.46 1.27 22.26
CA GLY A 733 -10.76 2.44 21.74
C GLY A 733 -9.74 2.17 20.63
N LYS A 734 -9.77 0.98 20.00
CA LYS A 734 -8.88 0.63 18.89
C LYS A 734 -9.51 -0.35 17.90
N TRP A 735 -9.03 -0.33 16.66
CA TRP A 735 -9.38 -1.37 15.69
C TRP A 735 -8.75 -2.70 16.08
N GLN A 736 -9.49 -3.79 15.89
CA GLN A 736 -9.04 -5.15 16.14
C GLN A 736 -9.58 -6.09 15.06
N VAL A 737 -8.83 -7.14 14.73
CA VAL A 737 -9.22 -8.16 13.75
C VAL A 737 -10.25 -9.10 14.37
N VAL A 738 -11.32 -9.37 13.62
CA VAL A 738 -12.33 -10.38 13.90
C VAL A 738 -12.53 -11.21 12.63
N ASP A 739 -12.25 -12.51 12.67
CA ASP A 739 -12.58 -13.44 11.58
C ASP A 739 -13.64 -14.45 12.03
N PRO A 740 -14.93 -14.20 11.76
CA PRO A 740 -16.01 -15.12 12.11
C PRO A 740 -15.88 -16.49 11.42
N THR A 741 -15.21 -16.54 10.26
CA THR A 741 -15.03 -17.78 9.47
C THR A 741 -14.08 -18.74 10.16
N TRP A 742 -12.93 -18.25 10.63
CA TRP A 742 -11.95 -19.09 11.33
C TRP A 742 -12.27 -19.25 12.82
N ASN A 743 -13.14 -18.39 13.37
CA ASN A 743 -13.75 -18.61 14.68
C ASN A 743 -14.81 -19.74 14.66
N ASP A 744 -15.33 -20.11 13.48
CA ASP A 744 -16.12 -21.32 13.22
C ASP A 744 -15.22 -22.57 13.13
N ALA A 745 -14.44 -22.78 14.19
CA ALA A 745 -13.51 -23.89 14.33
C ALA A 745 -13.74 -24.62 15.67
N PRO A 746 -13.24 -25.88 15.82
CA PRO A 746 -13.39 -26.63 17.07
C PRO A 746 -12.82 -25.89 18.31
N THR A 747 -11.84 -25.02 18.10
CA THR A 747 -11.39 -24.05 19.09
C THR A 747 -12.05 -22.70 18.77
N PRO A 748 -13.06 -22.26 19.54
CA PRO A 748 -13.77 -21.04 19.20
C PRO A 748 -12.92 -19.80 19.47
N ASN A 749 -13.08 -18.79 18.61
CA ASN A 749 -12.69 -17.39 18.86
C ASN A 749 -11.18 -17.10 18.94
N GLU A 750 -10.33 -17.91 18.27
CA GLU A 750 -8.88 -17.66 18.23
C GLU A 750 -8.50 -16.39 17.44
N LEU A 751 -9.36 -15.95 16.50
CA LEU A 751 -9.20 -14.73 15.71
C LEU A 751 -10.21 -13.66 16.12
N PHE A 752 -10.65 -13.64 17.39
CA PHE A 752 -11.53 -12.59 17.91
C PHE A 752 -10.73 -11.50 18.66
N GLY A 753 -10.74 -10.28 18.12
CA GLY A 753 -10.18 -9.09 18.76
C GLY A 753 -8.64 -9.14 18.90
N ILE A 754 -7.97 -9.67 17.87
CA ILE A 754 -6.49 -9.74 17.80
C ILE A 754 -5.91 -8.54 17.04
N THR A 755 -4.58 -8.36 17.13
CA THR A 755 -3.88 -7.30 16.39
C THR A 755 -3.54 -7.74 14.97
N ASP A 756 -3.25 -6.78 14.08
CA ASP A 756 -2.78 -7.07 12.71
C ASP A 756 -1.49 -7.91 12.74
N GLU A 757 -0.58 -7.64 13.69
CA GLU A 757 0.66 -8.42 13.86
C GLU A 757 0.38 -9.89 14.19
N ILE A 758 -0.57 -10.18 15.08
CA ILE A 758 -0.93 -11.56 15.43
C ILE A 758 -1.60 -12.24 14.24
N ALA A 759 -2.55 -11.55 13.59
CA ALA A 759 -3.24 -12.06 12.41
C ALA A 759 -2.24 -12.42 11.29
N LEU A 760 -1.29 -11.54 11.00
CA LEU A 760 -0.25 -11.78 10.00
C LEU A 760 0.73 -12.89 10.40
N THR A 761 1.34 -12.80 11.59
CA THR A 761 2.47 -13.68 11.94
C THR A 761 2.08 -15.07 12.40
N GLN A 762 0.87 -15.26 12.92
CA GLN A 762 0.39 -16.55 13.43
C GLN A 762 -0.63 -17.21 12.52
N TRP A 763 -1.38 -16.42 11.74
CA TRP A 763 -2.50 -16.87 10.92
C TRP A 763 -2.35 -16.50 9.44
N SER A 764 -1.22 -15.92 9.06
CA SER A 764 -0.91 -15.51 7.68
C SER A 764 -1.93 -14.54 7.08
N HIS A 765 -2.68 -13.79 7.90
CA HIS A 765 -3.63 -12.79 7.44
C HIS A 765 -2.90 -11.51 7.03
N GLU A 766 -2.72 -11.35 5.73
CA GLU A 766 -2.11 -10.19 5.11
C GLU A 766 -3.22 -9.28 4.56
N LEU A 767 -3.35 -8.08 5.15
CA LEU A 767 -4.35 -7.09 4.75
C LEU A 767 -4.01 -6.50 3.39
N SER A 768 -4.99 -6.48 2.47
CA SER A 768 -4.89 -5.69 1.23
C SER A 768 -5.12 -4.21 1.51
N SER A 769 -4.42 -3.31 0.81
CA SER A 769 -4.75 -1.88 0.80
C SER A 769 -5.86 -1.51 -0.19
N GLU A 770 -6.26 -2.47 -1.04
CA GLU A 770 -7.21 -2.27 -2.14
C GLU A 770 -8.43 -3.16 -1.98
N ARG A 771 -9.52 -2.84 -2.70
CA ARG A 771 -10.71 -3.69 -2.88
C ARG A 771 -11.60 -3.89 -1.64
N TRP A 772 -11.48 -2.99 -0.66
CA TRP A 772 -12.45 -2.88 0.45
C TRP A 772 -12.61 -1.45 0.99
N THR A 773 -11.62 -0.58 0.83
CA THR A 773 -11.67 0.85 1.17
C THR A 773 -10.80 1.64 0.20
N ILE A 774 -10.85 2.98 0.26
CA ILE A 774 -9.89 3.86 -0.43
C ILE A 774 -8.49 3.62 0.15
N PRO A 775 -7.45 3.41 -0.67
CA PRO A 775 -6.10 3.12 -0.19
C PRO A 775 -5.52 4.12 0.84
N SER A 776 -5.71 5.45 0.66
CA SER A 776 -5.30 6.45 1.69
C SER A 776 -6.05 6.35 3.01
N MET A 777 -7.17 5.65 3.06
CA MET A 777 -7.97 5.47 4.27
C MET A 777 -7.61 4.18 5.02
N VAL A 778 -6.83 3.27 4.44
CA VAL A 778 -6.47 1.98 5.08
C VAL A 778 -5.82 2.18 6.45
N GLY A 779 -4.94 3.18 6.56
CA GLY A 779 -4.20 3.50 7.79
C GLY A 779 -5.09 3.81 8.99
N GLN A 780 -6.30 4.32 8.77
CA GLN A 780 -7.23 4.66 9.85
C GLN A 780 -7.79 3.43 10.56
N TYR A 781 -7.67 2.25 9.94
CA TYR A 781 -8.13 0.96 10.45
C TYR A 781 -6.98 0.11 11.00
N ALA A 782 -5.78 0.66 11.22
CA ALA A 782 -4.65 -0.10 11.78
C ALA A 782 -5.01 -0.67 13.16
N ALA A 783 -4.89 -1.99 13.33
CA ALA A 783 -5.26 -2.64 14.58
C ALA A 783 -4.17 -2.47 15.65
N GLY A 784 -4.56 -1.96 16.83
CA GLY A 784 -3.63 -1.55 17.90
C GLY A 784 -3.52 -2.49 19.09
#